data_AF-A0AAV5QD15-F1
#
_entry.id   AF-A0AAV5QD15-F1
#
_cell.length_a   1.000
_cell.length_b   1.000
_cell.length_c   1.000
_cell.angle_alpha   90.00
_cell.angle_beta   90.00
_cell.angle_gamma   90.00
#
_symmetry.space_group_name_H-M   'P 1'
#
loop_
_entity.id
_entity.type
_entity.pdbx_description
1 polymer ?
#
loop_
_entity_poly.entity_id
_entity_poly.type
_entity_poly.pdbx_seq_one_letter_code
_entity_poly.pdbx_strand_id
1 'polypeptide(L)'
;MDFTDTFFNVAATVSSGEIIKSPDFPLLHGTHALELLNPKLDTYLLPEVIYSPSKYTEEETYAIALELLASIGSWVNENTPLSSSVLAWEPLCHLLLNGFPTNFDCTSNEDVVNALCVAVIGVVKFILKIGFQGIVYENEDITTLTMDLDFFTAVPAADFINVIDNAMKWCGDNDTTKVFIIFKEWIQVESVLNWKLTPFEKATCITEKSLKWSSIASLINSISTKDVSHLPVGIFNTNAQRKFNNPTPPKPVTRQELSSCLKDLADMFEDLILVIKSAEQPSSLDLTIWLENIANVRHEVSEFECIGMHVVPRMLLQLYLVRDDGSLFGCSTANTFTYLKDFLCLTIKNSSLETHNPPQINEILQALLTPFNQFLTAISQNPARQRQLLSKELLFWDKLHVELEPVELAINKSYSDVYKHNQMPILPVLCFVYYQKLRSMVILSFKSIELALYKDQFELKNAYFVLSYQLDYLLEHMDRLQEMYAYRLKQLEPGNSYEKKLKKLSGVKKQALRQEYDHLKSGLADLNKYQSFIQGQSKYYQAIKKVVEIKLTSLQVLCTSSFTNGKVARENSNENSFNLQMKPLSSIGAPALPTWKEVEKSQTSFDETFELVQSQGKASRVSMLVQGHTAEVSQLANGKKDYQWDRVKRECILAQLELSTILKKEKGNVSIIRDGKWCWFPALSLD
;
A
#
# COMPACT_ATOMS: atom_id res chain seq x y z
N MET A 1 31.90 -13.07 46.68
CA MET A 1 31.24 -13.79 47.78
C MET A 1 30.26 -14.75 47.13
N ASP A 2 30.35 -16.04 47.42
CA ASP A 2 29.39 -17.04 46.95
C ASP A 2 28.12 -16.94 47.82
N PHE A 3 26.96 -16.88 47.18
CA PHE A 3 25.65 -16.76 47.85
C PHE A 3 24.71 -17.94 47.56
N THR A 4 25.21 -19.01 46.94
CA THR A 4 24.41 -20.15 46.46
C THR A 4 23.60 -20.82 47.58
N ASP A 5 24.25 -21.20 48.69
CA ASP A 5 23.56 -21.82 49.84
C ASP A 5 22.53 -20.88 50.47
N THR A 6 22.85 -19.58 50.55
CA THR A 6 21.92 -18.58 51.08
C THR A 6 20.70 -18.43 50.18
N PHE A 7 20.89 -18.42 48.85
CA PHE A 7 19.82 -18.34 47.88
C PHE A 7 18.86 -19.52 47.99
N PHE A 8 19.36 -20.75 48.01
CA PHE A 8 18.50 -21.95 48.11
C PHE A 8 17.79 -22.05 49.46
N ASN A 9 18.43 -21.66 50.56
CA ASN A 9 17.78 -21.59 51.87
C ASN A 9 16.61 -20.59 51.89
N VAL A 10 16.77 -19.42 51.27
CA VAL A 10 15.68 -18.42 51.15
C VAL A 10 14.60 -18.90 50.18
N ALA A 11 14.97 -19.43 49.02
CA ALA A 11 14.03 -19.92 48.02
C ALA A 11 13.13 -21.05 48.58
N ALA A 12 13.65 -21.90 49.46
CA ALA A 12 12.88 -22.95 50.13
C ALA A 12 11.77 -22.42 51.06
N THR A 13 11.81 -21.14 51.43
CA THR A 13 10.76 -20.50 52.25
C THR A 13 9.60 -19.92 51.42
N VAL A 14 9.75 -19.85 50.10
CA VAL A 14 8.75 -19.29 49.17
C VAL A 14 7.62 -20.30 48.95
N SER A 15 6.36 -19.85 49.00
CA SER A 15 5.21 -20.75 48.87
C SER A 15 4.99 -21.20 47.41
N SER A 16 4.40 -22.38 47.22
CA SER A 16 4.04 -22.85 45.87
C SER A 16 3.06 -21.87 45.20
N GLY A 17 3.39 -21.41 43.99
CA GLY A 17 2.62 -20.41 43.24
C GLY A 17 3.00 -18.96 43.53
N GLU A 18 3.93 -18.71 44.45
CA GLU A 18 4.49 -17.39 44.71
C GLU A 18 5.73 -17.15 43.82
N ILE A 19 5.83 -15.95 43.26
CA ILE A 19 6.97 -15.53 42.44
C ILE A 19 7.60 -14.29 43.09
N ILE A 20 8.84 -14.43 43.55
CA ILE A 20 9.61 -13.31 44.10
C ILE A 20 10.14 -12.46 42.94
N LYS A 21 9.63 -11.24 42.82
CA LYS A 21 10.00 -10.27 41.78
C LYS A 21 9.85 -8.85 42.32
N SER A 22 10.38 -7.87 41.59
CA SER A 22 10.02 -6.47 41.85
C SER A 22 8.50 -6.27 41.71
N PRO A 23 7.84 -5.51 42.61
CA PRO A 23 6.42 -5.15 42.45
C PRO A 23 6.13 -4.57 41.07
N ASP A 24 7.04 -3.74 40.56
CA ASP A 24 6.92 -3.01 39.29
C ASP A 24 7.28 -3.83 38.05
N PHE A 25 7.67 -5.10 38.17
CA PHE A 25 8.04 -5.95 37.03
C PHE A 25 6.85 -6.81 36.55
N PRO A 26 6.24 -6.54 35.38
CA PRO A 26 5.23 -7.41 34.79
C PRO A 26 5.82 -8.76 34.36
N LEU A 27 5.18 -9.87 34.76
CA LEU A 27 5.60 -11.21 34.35
C LEU A 27 5.53 -11.44 32.84
N LEU A 28 4.69 -10.67 32.13
CA LEU A 28 4.60 -10.74 30.68
C LEU A 28 5.92 -10.36 29.99
N HIS A 29 6.79 -9.55 30.61
CA HIS A 29 8.12 -9.29 30.04
C HIS A 29 8.99 -10.55 30.02
N GLY A 30 8.77 -11.48 30.95
CA GLY A 30 9.49 -12.74 31.02
C GLY A 30 9.17 -13.72 29.90
N THR A 31 8.07 -13.54 29.15
CA THR A 31 7.70 -14.46 28.06
C THR A 31 8.61 -14.40 26.85
N HIS A 32 9.49 -13.39 26.77
CA HIS A 32 10.51 -13.23 25.73
C HIS A 32 11.92 -13.60 26.21
N ALA A 33 12.07 -14.07 27.45
CA ALA A 33 13.37 -14.45 27.99
C ALA A 33 13.93 -15.69 27.27
N LEU A 34 15.24 -15.68 27.04
CA LEU A 34 15.97 -16.86 26.60
C LEU A 34 16.23 -17.79 27.79
N GLU A 35 16.41 -19.08 27.51
CA GLU A 35 16.64 -20.11 28.51
C GLU A 35 17.95 -20.83 28.21
N LEU A 36 18.90 -20.76 29.15
CA LEU A 36 20.17 -21.47 29.05
C LEU A 36 19.96 -22.98 29.05
N LEU A 37 20.81 -23.69 28.31
CA LEU A 37 20.76 -25.15 28.16
C LEU A 37 19.50 -25.69 27.44
N ASN A 38 18.66 -24.82 26.90
CA ASN A 38 17.55 -25.21 26.03
C ASN A 38 17.99 -25.07 24.56
N PRO A 39 18.13 -26.16 23.79
CA PRO A 39 18.60 -26.10 22.39
C PRO A 39 17.75 -25.22 21.46
N LYS A 40 16.51 -24.89 21.85
CA LYS A 40 15.61 -24.03 21.08
C LYS A 40 15.71 -22.54 21.46
N LEU A 41 16.36 -22.21 22.58
CA LEU A 41 16.43 -20.85 23.13
C LEU A 41 17.86 -20.39 23.44
N ASP A 42 18.84 -21.31 23.45
CA ASP A 42 20.24 -21.03 23.77
C ASP A 42 21.12 -21.12 22.52
N THR A 43 21.62 -19.97 22.07
CA THR A 43 22.51 -19.85 20.90
C THR A 43 23.92 -20.38 21.16
N TYR A 44 24.35 -20.52 22.41
CA TYR A 44 25.66 -21.10 22.75
C TYR A 44 25.73 -22.60 22.48
N LEU A 45 24.58 -23.27 22.36
CA LEU A 45 24.51 -24.70 22.02
C LEU A 45 24.67 -24.97 20.50
N LEU A 46 24.74 -23.93 19.67
CA LEU A 46 24.98 -24.09 18.24
C LEU A 46 26.39 -24.62 17.96
N PRO A 47 26.54 -25.60 17.02
CA PRO A 47 27.85 -26.13 16.67
C PRO A 47 28.71 -25.03 16.03
N GLU A 48 30.00 -25.03 16.37
CA GLU A 48 30.95 -24.16 15.68
C GLU A 48 31.28 -24.76 14.33
N VAL A 49 31.19 -23.94 13.28
CA VAL A 49 31.62 -24.34 11.94
C VAL A 49 32.96 -23.69 11.66
N ILE A 50 33.99 -24.51 11.45
CA ILE A 50 35.31 -24.00 11.07
C ILE A 50 35.26 -23.62 9.60
N TYR A 51 35.41 -22.34 9.33
CA TYR A 51 35.63 -21.80 8.01
C TYR A 51 37.11 -21.45 7.85
N SER A 52 37.72 -21.91 6.76
CA SER A 52 39.09 -21.57 6.40
C SER A 52 39.07 -20.95 5.01
N PRO A 53 39.57 -19.72 4.84
CA PRO A 53 39.63 -19.08 3.52
C PRO A 53 40.41 -19.97 2.55
N SER A 54 39.73 -20.43 1.50
CA SER A 54 40.33 -21.15 0.38
C SER A 54 40.57 -20.20 -0.78
N LYS A 55 41.58 -20.51 -1.60
CA LYS A 55 41.74 -19.85 -2.90
C LYS A 55 40.52 -20.19 -3.75
N TYR A 56 39.71 -19.18 -4.09
CA TYR A 56 38.49 -19.39 -4.87
C TYR A 56 38.76 -19.54 -6.36
N THR A 57 38.01 -20.40 -7.02
CA THR A 57 37.90 -20.43 -8.48
C THR A 57 36.92 -19.36 -8.97
N GLU A 58 36.90 -19.10 -10.27
CA GLU A 58 35.92 -18.19 -10.87
C GLU A 58 34.49 -18.71 -10.71
N GLU A 59 34.29 -20.03 -10.89
CA GLU A 59 33.00 -20.70 -10.70
C GLU A 59 32.50 -20.58 -9.25
N GLU A 60 33.39 -20.83 -8.28
CA GLU A 60 33.06 -20.65 -6.85
C GLU A 60 32.72 -19.20 -6.53
N THR A 61 33.45 -18.25 -7.10
CA THR A 61 33.20 -16.80 -6.92
C THR A 61 31.83 -16.40 -7.45
N TYR A 62 31.44 -16.92 -8.62
CA TYR A 62 30.12 -16.67 -9.19
C TYR A 62 29.00 -17.32 -8.37
N ALA A 63 29.19 -18.59 -7.96
CA ALA A 63 28.23 -19.28 -7.10
C ALA A 63 28.01 -18.53 -5.77
N ILE A 64 29.09 -18.02 -5.17
CA ILE A 64 29.02 -17.15 -3.98
C ILE A 64 28.20 -15.89 -4.29
N ALA A 65 28.45 -15.22 -5.42
CA ALA A 65 27.71 -14.01 -5.79
C ALA A 65 26.18 -14.26 -5.90
N LEU A 66 25.76 -15.40 -6.46
CA LEU A 66 24.35 -15.79 -6.54
C LEU A 66 23.74 -16.09 -5.16
N GLU A 67 24.47 -16.80 -4.31
CA GLU A 67 24.01 -17.11 -2.95
C GLU A 67 23.89 -15.89 -2.05
N LEU A 68 24.70 -14.86 -2.30
CA LEU A 68 24.57 -13.57 -1.61
C LEU A 68 23.31 -12.82 -2.02
N LEU A 69 22.95 -12.85 -3.31
CA LEU A 69 21.66 -12.33 -3.76
C LEU A 69 20.52 -13.08 -3.07
N ALA A 70 20.56 -14.42 -3.03
CA ALA A 70 19.55 -15.23 -2.34
C ALA A 70 19.50 -14.96 -0.83
N SER A 71 20.64 -14.72 -0.19
CA SER A 71 20.73 -14.40 1.24
C SER A 71 20.12 -13.03 1.53
N ILE A 72 20.38 -12.02 0.70
CA ILE A 72 19.71 -10.72 0.81
C ILE A 72 18.22 -10.88 0.52
N GLY A 73 17.83 -11.64 -0.51
CA GLY A 73 16.43 -11.93 -0.83
C GLY A 73 15.67 -12.53 0.34
N SER A 74 16.26 -13.50 1.04
CA SER A 74 15.69 -14.08 2.27
C SER A 74 15.41 -13.00 3.32
N TRP A 75 16.29 -12.00 3.43
CA TRP A 75 16.11 -10.90 4.37
C TRP A 75 15.02 -9.93 3.94
N VAL A 76 15.03 -9.46 2.69
CA VAL A 76 14.17 -8.34 2.25
C VAL A 76 12.86 -8.78 1.61
N ASN A 77 12.80 -9.98 1.01
CA ASN A 77 11.61 -10.55 0.40
C ASN A 77 10.82 -11.38 1.41
N GLU A 78 11.50 -12.24 2.17
CA GLU A 78 10.88 -13.20 3.11
C GLU A 78 10.91 -12.76 4.58
N ASN A 79 11.43 -11.55 4.87
CA ASN A 79 11.57 -11.00 6.24
C ASN A 79 12.33 -11.96 7.20
N THR A 80 13.33 -12.68 6.71
CA THR A 80 14.22 -13.48 7.55
C THR A 80 15.21 -12.56 8.30
N PRO A 81 15.48 -12.77 9.60
CA PRO A 81 16.48 -11.98 10.32
C PRO A 81 17.87 -12.04 9.70
N LEU A 82 18.60 -10.91 9.76
CA LEU A 82 19.99 -10.80 9.31
C LEU A 82 20.89 -11.92 9.86
N SER A 83 20.69 -12.32 11.12
CA SER A 83 21.46 -13.35 11.82
C SER A 83 21.37 -14.76 11.20
N SER A 84 20.31 -15.04 10.44
CA SER A 84 20.05 -16.31 9.77
C SER A 84 20.12 -16.22 8.24
N SER A 85 20.37 -15.04 7.69
CA SER A 85 20.45 -14.78 6.25
C SER A 85 21.81 -14.16 5.89
N VAL A 86 21.93 -12.84 5.88
CA VAL A 86 23.14 -12.13 5.43
C VAL A 86 24.34 -12.36 6.35
N LEU A 87 24.14 -12.34 7.68
CA LEU A 87 25.18 -12.61 8.67
C LEU A 87 25.49 -14.10 8.82
N ALA A 88 24.77 -14.99 8.14
CA ALA A 88 25.17 -16.39 8.06
C ALA A 88 26.47 -16.57 7.25
N TRP A 89 26.92 -15.54 6.54
CA TRP A 89 28.12 -15.58 5.72
C TRP A 89 29.38 -15.20 6.51
N GLU A 90 30.29 -16.16 6.70
CA GLU A 90 31.47 -15.96 7.55
C GLU A 90 32.44 -14.88 7.03
N PRO A 91 32.79 -14.81 5.73
CA PRO A 91 33.68 -13.76 5.21
C PRO A 91 33.19 -12.34 5.48
N LEU A 92 31.89 -12.11 5.36
CA LEU A 92 31.27 -10.81 5.66
C LEU A 92 31.37 -10.48 7.15
N CYS A 93 31.17 -11.46 8.03
CA CYS A 93 31.35 -11.28 9.47
C CYS A 93 32.80 -10.92 9.84
N HIS A 94 33.77 -11.59 9.20
CA HIS A 94 35.18 -11.24 9.37
C HIS A 94 35.48 -9.81 8.89
N LEU A 95 34.90 -9.38 7.76
CA LEU A 95 35.09 -8.03 7.26
C LEU A 95 34.52 -6.97 8.22
N LEU A 96 33.32 -7.19 8.75
CA LEU A 96 32.69 -6.29 9.73
C LEU A 96 33.55 -6.13 11.00
N LEU A 97 34.24 -7.18 11.43
CA LEU A 97 35.14 -7.12 12.59
C LEU A 97 36.49 -6.46 12.29
N ASN A 98 37.02 -6.65 11.08
CA ASN A 98 38.35 -6.16 10.71
C ASN A 98 38.35 -4.72 10.17
N GLY A 99 37.18 -4.20 9.79
CA GLY A 99 37.01 -2.83 9.29
C GLY A 99 36.89 -2.72 7.77
N PHE A 100 36.49 -1.54 7.30
CA PHE A 100 36.32 -1.26 5.88
C PHE A 100 37.69 -1.24 5.15
N PRO A 101 37.82 -1.89 3.98
CA PRO A 101 39.09 -1.95 3.28
C PRO A 101 39.43 -0.61 2.63
N THR A 102 40.44 0.09 3.17
CA THR A 102 40.99 1.32 2.58
C THR A 102 42.03 0.99 1.52
N ASN A 103 41.98 1.62 0.34
CA ASN A 103 42.88 1.38 -0.81
C ASN A 103 42.80 -0.06 -1.37
N PHE A 104 41.60 -0.44 -1.80
CA PHE A 104 41.33 -1.76 -2.36
C PHE A 104 41.77 -1.89 -3.81
N ASP A 105 42.78 -2.73 -4.08
CA ASP A 105 43.18 -3.15 -5.43
C ASP A 105 42.93 -4.65 -5.60
N CYS A 106 42.08 -4.99 -6.58
CA CYS A 106 41.70 -6.38 -6.83
C CYS A 106 42.79 -7.09 -7.64
N THR A 107 43.38 -8.15 -7.07
CA THR A 107 44.45 -8.94 -7.72
C THR A 107 44.16 -10.43 -7.79
N SER A 108 43.15 -10.90 -7.06
CA SER A 108 42.80 -12.30 -6.92
C SER A 108 41.28 -12.50 -6.78
N ASN A 109 40.81 -13.74 -6.94
CA ASN A 109 39.40 -14.08 -6.65
C ASN A 109 39.04 -13.88 -5.17
N GLU A 110 40.00 -13.99 -4.25
CA GLU A 110 39.78 -13.68 -2.83
C GLU A 110 39.41 -12.20 -2.64
N ASP A 111 40.09 -11.31 -3.39
CA ASP A 111 39.73 -9.89 -3.42
C ASP A 111 38.34 -9.68 -4.01
N VAL A 112 37.96 -10.42 -5.06
CA VAL A 112 36.59 -10.36 -5.62
C VAL A 112 35.54 -10.76 -4.58
N VAL A 113 35.79 -11.82 -3.82
CA VAL A 113 34.89 -12.24 -2.73
C VAL A 113 34.82 -11.19 -1.62
N ASN A 114 35.93 -10.54 -1.27
CA ASN A 114 35.94 -9.41 -0.34
C ASN A 114 35.15 -8.21 -0.89
N ALA A 115 35.25 -7.93 -2.19
CA ALA A 115 34.46 -6.88 -2.84
C ALA A 115 32.96 -7.21 -2.85
N LEU A 116 32.59 -8.49 -3.01
CA LEU A 116 31.19 -8.95 -2.83
C LEU A 116 30.72 -8.71 -1.39
N CYS A 117 31.56 -8.96 -0.37
CA CYS A 117 31.26 -8.59 1.02
C CYS A 117 30.97 -7.10 1.16
N VAL A 118 31.85 -6.25 0.61
CA VAL A 118 31.68 -4.80 0.63
C VAL A 118 30.38 -4.41 -0.07
N ALA A 119 30.08 -4.98 -1.23
CA ALA A 119 28.86 -4.70 -1.98
C ALA A 119 27.60 -5.04 -1.16
N VAL A 120 27.54 -6.22 -0.54
CA VAL A 120 26.43 -6.65 0.32
C VAL A 120 26.31 -5.72 1.53
N ILE A 121 27.41 -5.39 2.22
CA ILE A 121 27.39 -4.46 3.36
C ILE A 121 26.87 -3.09 2.93
N GLY A 122 27.25 -2.61 1.75
CA GLY A 122 26.74 -1.35 1.19
C GLY A 122 25.23 -1.37 0.98
N VAL A 123 24.68 -2.47 0.46
CA VAL A 123 23.24 -2.67 0.33
C VAL A 123 22.55 -2.72 1.69
N VAL A 124 23.06 -3.54 2.62
CA VAL A 124 22.52 -3.65 3.98
C VAL A 124 22.51 -2.31 4.67
N LYS A 125 23.61 -1.56 4.59
CA LYS A 125 23.72 -0.20 5.12
C LYS A 125 22.62 0.71 4.57
N PHE A 126 22.42 0.73 3.26
CA PHE A 126 21.39 1.55 2.63
C PHE A 126 19.99 1.18 3.13
N ILE A 127 19.69 -0.12 3.17
CA ILE A 127 18.38 -0.63 3.61
C ILE A 127 18.14 -0.34 5.09
N LEU A 128 19.15 -0.53 5.95
CA LEU A 128 19.08 -0.16 7.37
C LEU A 128 18.87 1.35 7.54
N LYS A 129 19.56 2.19 6.76
CA LYS A 129 19.39 3.65 6.82
C LYS A 129 17.94 4.08 6.58
N ILE A 130 17.26 3.49 5.59
CA ILE A 130 15.84 3.79 5.31
C ILE A 130 14.90 3.04 6.26
N GLY A 131 15.26 1.84 6.72
CA GLY A 131 14.47 1.04 7.67
C GLY A 131 14.37 1.67 9.05
N PHE A 132 15.44 2.30 9.55
CA PHE A 132 15.44 3.01 10.82
C PHE A 132 14.60 4.30 10.83
N GLN A 133 14.07 4.74 9.70
CA GLN A 133 13.16 5.89 9.64
C GLN A 133 11.75 5.57 10.18
N GLY A 134 11.44 4.31 10.48
CA GLY A 134 10.17 3.91 11.09
C GLY A 134 8.96 4.04 10.17
N ILE A 135 9.18 4.03 8.84
CA ILE A 135 8.11 4.10 7.84
C ILE A 135 7.34 2.79 7.74
N VAL A 136 8.04 1.66 7.85
CA VAL A 136 7.46 0.32 7.86
C VAL A 136 7.64 -0.31 9.24
N TYR A 137 6.92 -1.40 9.52
CA TYR A 137 6.91 -2.02 10.84
C TYR A 137 8.06 -3.03 11.00
N GLU A 138 8.89 -2.83 12.01
CA GLU A 138 9.97 -3.75 12.36
C GLU A 138 9.42 -5.13 12.78
N ASN A 139 10.09 -6.20 12.37
CA ASN A 139 9.71 -7.61 12.59
C ASN A 139 8.41 -8.05 11.89
N GLU A 140 7.74 -7.16 11.15
CA GLU A 140 6.59 -7.49 10.30
C GLU A 140 6.94 -7.31 8.82
N ASP A 141 7.45 -6.14 8.44
CA ASP A 141 7.84 -5.81 7.07
C ASP A 141 9.31 -6.11 6.81
N ILE A 142 10.17 -5.83 7.79
CA ILE A 142 11.62 -6.05 7.73
C ILE A 142 12.19 -6.21 9.14
N THR A 143 13.22 -7.03 9.29
CA THR A 143 13.98 -7.16 10.54
C THR A 143 15.27 -6.32 10.45
N THR A 144 15.50 -5.44 11.42
CA THR A 144 16.68 -4.53 11.42
C THR A 144 17.69 -4.86 12.53
N LEU A 145 17.54 -5.99 13.21
CA LEU A 145 18.45 -6.44 14.26
C LEU A 145 19.85 -6.75 13.71
N THR A 146 20.84 -5.94 14.09
CA THR A 146 22.23 -6.02 13.59
C THR A 146 23.18 -6.82 14.48
N MET A 147 22.72 -7.32 15.63
CA MET A 147 23.57 -7.97 16.65
C MET A 147 24.70 -7.07 17.18
N ASP A 148 24.44 -5.76 17.26
CA ASP A 148 25.38 -4.69 17.62
C ASP A 148 26.55 -4.49 16.65
N LEU A 149 26.44 -4.99 15.41
CA LEU A 149 27.43 -4.74 14.36
C LEU A 149 27.17 -3.40 13.65
N ASP A 150 28.25 -2.66 13.36
CA ASP A 150 28.22 -1.47 12.51
C ASP A 150 28.48 -1.85 11.05
N PHE A 151 27.50 -1.64 10.18
CA PHE A 151 27.62 -1.85 8.72
C PHE A 151 28.31 -0.66 8.04
N PHE A 152 29.39 -0.17 8.66
CA PHE A 152 30.18 0.98 8.23
C PHE A 152 29.32 2.22 7.95
N THR A 153 28.45 2.57 8.90
CA THR A 153 27.50 3.69 8.78
C THR A 153 28.18 5.01 8.44
N ALA A 154 29.43 5.22 8.87
CA ALA A 154 30.23 6.42 8.56
C ALA A 154 30.82 6.48 7.13
N VAL A 155 30.92 5.36 6.40
CA VAL A 155 31.64 5.30 5.10
C VAL A 155 30.74 5.75 3.94
N PRO A 156 31.09 6.79 3.14
CA PRO A 156 30.28 7.23 2.01
C PRO A 156 29.97 6.13 0.98
N ALA A 157 28.78 6.18 0.35
CA ALA A 157 28.38 5.23 -0.70
C ALA A 157 29.36 5.19 -1.89
N ALA A 158 30.05 6.31 -2.17
CA ALA A 158 31.07 6.38 -3.22
C ALA A 158 32.24 5.42 -2.97
N ASP A 159 32.64 5.21 -1.71
CA ASP A 159 33.77 4.34 -1.38
C ASP A 159 33.42 2.86 -1.59
N PHE A 160 32.18 2.46 -1.27
CA PHE A 160 31.65 1.14 -1.63
C PHE A 160 31.66 0.92 -3.15
N ILE A 161 31.20 1.93 -3.91
CA ILE A 161 31.15 1.86 -5.37
C ILE A 161 32.56 1.74 -5.96
N ASN A 162 33.56 2.43 -5.41
CA ASN A 162 34.95 2.34 -5.87
C ASN A 162 35.53 0.92 -5.71
N VAL A 163 35.23 0.25 -4.59
CA VAL A 163 35.63 -1.16 -4.38
C VAL A 163 34.98 -2.07 -5.42
N ILE A 164 33.67 -1.87 -5.67
CA ILE A 164 32.93 -2.64 -6.68
C ILE A 164 33.50 -2.41 -8.08
N ASP A 165 33.80 -1.17 -8.45
CA ASP A 165 34.35 -0.83 -9.77
C ASP A 165 35.73 -1.43 -10.01
N ASN A 166 36.58 -1.48 -8.98
CA ASN A 166 37.88 -2.14 -9.05
C ASN A 166 37.75 -3.66 -9.25
N ALA A 167 36.80 -4.31 -8.57
CA ALA A 167 36.53 -5.73 -8.75
C ALA A 167 35.92 -6.04 -10.13
N MET A 168 34.94 -5.25 -10.59
CA MET A 168 34.35 -5.37 -11.93
C MET A 168 35.41 -5.25 -13.03
N LYS A 169 36.33 -4.30 -12.89
CA LYS A 169 37.44 -4.11 -13.85
C LYS A 169 38.34 -5.34 -13.92
N TRP A 170 38.59 -6.00 -12.79
CA TRP A 170 39.39 -7.23 -12.74
C TRP A 170 38.63 -8.42 -13.34
N CYS A 171 37.34 -8.56 -13.02
CA CYS A 171 36.47 -9.63 -13.52
C CYS A 171 36.22 -9.54 -15.04
N GLY A 172 36.26 -8.35 -15.65
CA GLY A 172 35.94 -8.15 -17.07
C GLY A 172 34.48 -8.44 -17.39
N ASP A 173 34.19 -8.90 -18.61
CA ASP A 173 32.83 -9.23 -19.06
C ASP A 173 32.42 -10.67 -18.67
N ASN A 174 32.37 -10.96 -17.37
CA ASN A 174 31.91 -12.24 -16.83
C ASN A 174 30.55 -12.13 -16.11
N ASP A 175 29.98 -13.26 -15.68
CA ASP A 175 28.67 -13.27 -15.01
C ASP A 175 28.72 -12.65 -13.60
N THR A 176 29.86 -12.71 -12.90
CA THR A 176 30.06 -12.04 -11.61
C THR A 176 29.96 -10.51 -11.75
N THR A 177 30.47 -9.94 -12.84
CA THR A 177 30.32 -8.51 -13.16
C THR A 177 28.86 -8.10 -13.27
N LYS A 178 27.97 -8.96 -13.78
CA LYS A 178 26.52 -8.69 -13.82
C LYS A 178 25.92 -8.53 -12.42
N VAL A 179 26.35 -9.37 -11.47
CA VAL A 179 25.92 -9.28 -10.06
C VAL A 179 26.43 -8.01 -9.41
N PHE A 180 27.69 -7.63 -9.66
CA PHE A 180 28.22 -6.34 -9.18
C PHE A 180 27.47 -5.14 -9.73
N ILE A 181 27.06 -5.16 -11.01
CA ILE A 181 26.23 -4.09 -11.59
C ILE A 181 24.92 -3.92 -10.81
N ILE A 182 24.29 -5.03 -10.41
CA ILE A 182 23.05 -5.00 -9.62
C ILE A 182 23.32 -4.39 -8.23
N PHE A 183 24.33 -4.85 -7.50
CA PHE A 183 24.66 -4.30 -6.19
C PHE A 183 25.04 -2.81 -6.24
N LYS A 184 25.87 -2.44 -7.22
CA LYS A 184 26.23 -1.04 -7.46
C LYS A 184 25.00 -0.19 -7.67
N GLU A 185 24.05 -0.64 -8.50
CA GLU A 185 22.83 0.12 -8.72
C GLU A 185 21.97 0.20 -7.46
N TRP A 186 21.88 -0.88 -6.69
CA TRP A 186 21.09 -0.91 -5.46
C TRP A 186 21.60 0.10 -4.43
N ILE A 187 22.92 0.18 -4.23
CA ILE A 187 23.54 1.21 -3.38
C ILE A 187 23.23 2.62 -3.92
N GLN A 188 23.25 2.79 -5.25
CA GLN A 188 22.96 4.07 -5.89
C GLN A 188 21.49 4.49 -5.81
N VAL A 189 20.56 3.65 -5.34
CA VAL A 189 19.16 4.05 -5.09
C VAL A 189 19.09 5.18 -4.07
N GLU A 190 19.99 5.20 -3.08
CA GLU A 190 20.06 6.25 -2.06
C GLU A 190 20.14 7.67 -2.66
N SER A 191 20.78 7.82 -3.83
CA SER A 191 20.96 9.12 -4.48
C SER A 191 19.64 9.83 -4.84
N VAL A 192 18.55 9.07 -5.01
CA VAL A 192 17.20 9.58 -5.28
C VAL A 192 16.69 10.44 -4.12
N LEU A 193 17.18 10.19 -2.90
CA LEU A 193 16.82 11.00 -1.74
C LEU A 193 17.39 12.43 -1.79
N ASN A 194 18.43 12.66 -2.60
CA ASN A 194 19.07 13.97 -2.76
C ASN A 194 18.49 14.78 -3.93
N TRP A 195 17.54 14.22 -4.69
CA TRP A 195 16.93 14.92 -5.80
C TRP A 195 16.02 16.05 -5.33
N LYS A 196 16.12 17.21 -6.00
CA LYS A 196 15.24 18.36 -5.84
C LYS A 196 14.44 18.52 -7.12
N LEU A 197 13.19 18.09 -7.08
CA LEU A 197 12.33 18.03 -8.26
C LEU A 197 11.19 19.03 -8.12
N THR A 198 10.85 19.72 -9.21
CA THR A 198 9.60 20.47 -9.28
C THR A 198 8.46 19.47 -9.49
N PRO A 199 7.46 19.39 -8.59
CA PRO A 199 6.34 18.50 -8.78
C PRO A 199 5.61 18.80 -10.08
N PHE A 200 5.12 17.75 -10.74
CA PHE A 200 4.32 17.81 -11.96
C PHE A 200 5.05 18.25 -13.22
N GLU A 201 6.37 18.34 -13.16
CA GLU A 201 7.24 18.56 -14.32
C GLU A 201 7.99 17.28 -14.67
N LYS A 202 8.27 17.08 -15.96
CA LYS A 202 9.12 15.98 -16.41
C LYS A 202 10.57 16.27 -16.06
N ALA A 203 11.30 15.27 -15.58
CA ALA A 203 12.70 15.41 -15.23
C ALA A 203 13.55 14.40 -15.99
N THR A 204 14.62 14.88 -16.62
CA THR A 204 15.56 14.03 -17.38
C THR A 204 16.16 12.93 -16.49
N CYS A 205 16.48 13.26 -15.24
CA CYS A 205 17.03 12.29 -14.28
C CYS A 205 16.06 11.13 -13.98
N ILE A 206 14.75 11.36 -13.93
CA ILE A 206 13.74 10.30 -13.74
C ILE A 206 13.70 9.41 -14.98
N THR A 207 13.68 10.02 -16.17
CA THR A 207 13.66 9.27 -17.44
C THR A 207 14.90 8.39 -17.56
N GLU A 208 16.10 8.94 -17.37
CA GLU A 208 17.37 8.20 -17.41
C GLU A 208 17.44 7.08 -16.37
N LYS A 209 17.06 7.38 -15.12
CA LYS A 209 17.08 6.39 -14.03
C LYS A 209 16.06 5.28 -14.26
N SER A 210 14.87 5.61 -14.77
CA SER A 210 13.85 4.61 -15.09
C SER A 210 14.31 3.63 -16.16
N LEU A 211 14.95 4.13 -17.24
CA LEU A 211 15.52 3.28 -18.29
C LEU A 211 16.65 2.39 -17.75
N LYS A 212 17.50 2.95 -16.89
CA LYS A 212 18.56 2.21 -16.22
C LYS A 212 17.99 1.09 -15.36
N TRP A 213 17.00 1.37 -14.51
CA TRP A 213 16.37 0.36 -13.66
C TRP A 213 15.61 -0.71 -14.44
N SER A 214 14.94 -0.37 -15.55
CA SER A 214 14.35 -1.39 -16.43
C SER A 214 15.41 -2.30 -17.07
N SER A 215 16.58 -1.73 -17.38
CA SER A 215 17.73 -2.52 -17.88
C SER A 215 18.32 -3.41 -16.80
N ILE A 216 18.32 -2.97 -15.54
CA ILE A 216 18.71 -3.81 -14.39
C ILE A 216 17.71 -4.94 -14.14
N ALA A 217 16.40 -4.67 -14.16
CA ALA A 217 15.38 -5.71 -14.06
C ALA A 217 15.53 -6.75 -15.18
N SER A 218 15.84 -6.30 -16.40
CA SER A 218 16.14 -7.20 -17.54
C SER A 218 17.44 -7.99 -17.34
N LEU A 219 18.49 -7.36 -16.78
CA LEU A 219 19.75 -8.02 -16.46
C LEU A 219 19.55 -9.11 -15.40
N ILE A 220 18.79 -8.84 -14.34
CA ILE A 220 18.44 -9.80 -13.28
C ILE A 220 17.79 -11.05 -13.90
N ASN A 221 16.82 -10.84 -14.79
CA ASN A 221 16.13 -11.94 -15.49
C ASN A 221 17.04 -12.73 -16.44
N SER A 222 18.22 -12.21 -16.79
CA SER A 222 19.20 -12.88 -17.67
C SER A 222 20.29 -13.65 -16.93
N ILE A 223 20.31 -13.60 -15.59
CA ILE A 223 21.30 -14.30 -14.76
C ILE A 223 21.17 -15.82 -14.93
N SER A 224 22.31 -16.49 -15.13
CA SER A 224 22.37 -17.96 -15.22
C SER A 224 22.24 -18.58 -13.82
N THR A 225 21.31 -19.51 -13.65
CA THR A 225 21.10 -20.23 -12.39
C THR A 225 21.71 -21.63 -12.37
N LYS A 226 22.53 -21.99 -13.39
CA LYS A 226 22.93 -23.38 -13.65
C LYS A 226 24.08 -23.92 -12.78
N ASP A 227 24.87 -23.08 -12.12
CA ASP A 227 26.13 -23.46 -11.48
C ASP A 227 26.23 -23.10 -9.97
N VAL A 228 25.29 -23.57 -9.15
CA VAL A 228 25.30 -23.28 -7.68
C VAL A 228 25.80 -24.46 -6.83
N SER A 229 26.26 -25.55 -7.45
CA SER A 229 26.62 -26.79 -6.74
C SER A 229 28.00 -26.79 -6.05
N HIS A 230 28.79 -25.73 -6.20
CA HIS A 230 30.21 -25.70 -5.82
C HIS A 230 30.53 -24.68 -4.72
N LEU A 231 29.74 -24.61 -3.64
CA LEU A 231 30.06 -23.70 -2.53
C LEU A 231 31.15 -24.25 -1.62
N PRO A 232 32.15 -23.43 -1.24
CA PRO A 232 33.14 -23.80 -0.24
C PRO A 232 32.51 -24.18 1.10
N VAL A 233 33.05 -25.24 1.73
CA VAL A 233 32.51 -25.77 2.98
C VAL A 233 32.61 -24.74 4.10
N GLY A 234 31.52 -24.60 4.85
CA GLY A 234 31.46 -23.75 6.04
C GLY A 234 31.34 -22.25 5.77
N ILE A 235 31.23 -21.82 4.51
CA ILE A 235 31.11 -20.40 4.15
C ILE A 235 29.77 -19.78 4.61
N PHE A 236 28.69 -20.57 4.59
CA PHE A 236 27.38 -20.24 5.17
C PHE A 236 27.16 -21.11 6.41
N ASN A 237 26.96 -20.48 7.58
CA ASN A 237 26.87 -21.17 8.85
C ASN A 237 26.12 -20.35 9.92
N THR A 238 26.01 -20.89 11.13
CA THR A 238 25.31 -20.25 12.26
C THR A 238 26.24 -19.54 13.25
N ASN A 239 27.53 -19.37 12.93
CA ASN A 239 28.53 -18.84 13.86
C ASN A 239 28.18 -17.43 14.34
N ALA A 240 27.65 -16.57 13.48
CA ALA A 240 27.24 -15.21 13.87
C ALA A 240 26.28 -15.23 15.07
N GLN A 241 25.26 -16.09 15.03
CA GLN A 241 24.25 -16.23 16.10
C GLN A 241 24.83 -16.63 17.45
N ARG A 242 25.97 -17.33 17.45
CA ARG A 242 26.69 -17.78 18.65
C ARG A 242 27.73 -16.76 19.11
N LYS A 243 28.41 -16.09 18.18
CA LYS A 243 29.57 -15.21 18.45
C LYS A 243 29.15 -13.79 18.81
N PHE A 244 28.11 -13.26 18.18
CA PHE A 244 27.66 -11.87 18.35
C PHE A 244 26.51 -11.76 19.35
N ASN A 245 26.21 -10.53 19.79
CA ASN A 245 25.17 -10.27 20.76
C ASN A 245 23.79 -10.57 20.15
N ASN A 246 23.26 -11.77 20.41
CA ASN A 246 22.01 -12.24 19.85
C ASN A 246 20.90 -12.27 20.91
N PRO A 247 19.93 -11.33 20.88
CA PRO A 247 18.76 -11.39 21.75
C PRO A 247 17.69 -12.38 21.26
N THR A 248 17.90 -13.06 20.13
CA THR A 248 16.91 -13.96 19.53
C THR A 248 17.28 -15.43 19.69
N PRO A 249 16.29 -16.33 19.74
CA PRO A 249 16.54 -17.76 19.76
C PRO A 249 17.34 -18.25 18.55
N PRO A 250 18.01 -19.42 18.66
CA PRO A 250 18.67 -20.08 17.53
C PRO A 250 17.74 -20.26 16.33
N LYS A 251 18.20 -19.87 15.14
CA LYS A 251 17.49 -20.06 13.87
C LYS A 251 18.38 -20.78 12.85
N PRO A 252 17.81 -21.67 12.02
CA PRO A 252 18.56 -22.25 10.91
C PRO A 252 18.97 -21.16 9.92
N VAL A 253 20.04 -21.42 9.16
CA VAL A 253 20.39 -20.58 8.01
C VAL A 253 19.30 -20.75 6.95
N THR A 254 18.71 -19.64 6.51
CA THR A 254 17.65 -19.62 5.50
C THR A 254 18.16 -18.96 4.23
N ARG A 255 17.80 -19.56 3.10
CA ARG A 255 18.10 -19.05 1.76
C ARG A 255 16.86 -19.21 0.89
N GLN A 256 16.39 -18.11 0.34
CA GLN A 256 15.33 -18.07 -0.65
C GLN A 256 15.77 -18.84 -1.90
N GLU A 257 14.82 -19.51 -2.56
CA GLU A 257 15.07 -20.12 -3.86
C GLU A 257 15.53 -19.05 -4.87
N LEU A 258 16.66 -19.30 -5.54
CA LEU A 258 17.29 -18.31 -6.43
C LEU A 258 16.35 -17.80 -7.53
N SER A 259 15.51 -18.67 -8.11
CA SER A 259 14.56 -18.31 -9.15
C SER A 259 13.54 -17.26 -8.67
N SER A 260 12.95 -17.50 -7.49
CA SER A 260 12.02 -16.60 -6.81
C SER A 260 12.72 -15.32 -6.37
N CYS A 261 13.94 -15.42 -5.81
CA CYS A 261 14.73 -14.26 -5.41
C CYS A 261 15.01 -13.32 -6.60
N LEU A 262 15.45 -13.85 -7.74
CA LEU A 262 15.73 -13.03 -8.93
C LEU A 262 14.44 -12.37 -9.46
N LYS A 263 13.32 -13.08 -9.46
CA LYS A 263 12.02 -12.51 -9.82
C LYS A 263 11.65 -11.34 -8.89
N ASP A 264 11.70 -11.54 -7.58
CA ASP A 264 11.34 -10.52 -6.59
C ASP A 264 12.26 -9.30 -6.65
N LEU A 265 13.56 -9.51 -6.91
CA LEU A 265 14.52 -8.42 -7.13
C LEU A 265 14.23 -7.64 -8.42
N ALA A 266 13.83 -8.32 -9.49
CA ALA A 266 13.41 -7.63 -10.72
C ALA A 266 12.12 -6.82 -10.48
N ASP A 267 11.14 -7.40 -9.78
CA ASP A 267 9.89 -6.72 -9.39
C ASP A 267 10.18 -5.51 -8.47
N MET A 268 11.16 -5.61 -7.57
CA MET A 268 11.62 -4.48 -6.74
C MET A 268 12.10 -3.30 -7.59
N PHE A 269 12.89 -3.53 -8.65
CA PHE A 269 13.36 -2.45 -9.52
C PHE A 269 12.23 -1.82 -10.33
N GLU A 270 11.26 -2.62 -10.78
CA GLU A 270 10.05 -2.09 -11.43
C GLU A 270 9.20 -1.27 -10.47
N ASP A 271 9.07 -1.68 -9.21
CA ASP A 271 8.41 -0.91 -8.16
C ASP A 271 9.13 0.42 -7.87
N LEU A 272 10.47 0.43 -7.85
CA LEU A 272 11.25 1.66 -7.71
C LEU A 272 10.95 2.66 -8.85
N ILE A 273 10.75 2.17 -10.08
CA ILE A 273 10.35 3.00 -11.21
C ILE A 273 8.98 3.65 -10.95
N LEU A 274 8.02 2.91 -10.40
CA LEU A 274 6.71 3.46 -10.03
C LEU A 274 6.85 4.58 -9.00
N VAL A 275 7.72 4.40 -8.00
CA VAL A 275 8.00 5.40 -6.97
C VAL A 275 8.54 6.69 -7.58
N ILE A 276 9.60 6.66 -8.39
CA ILE A 276 10.19 7.89 -8.94
C ILE A 276 9.27 8.61 -9.94
N LYS A 277 8.42 7.87 -10.66
CA LYS A 277 7.44 8.45 -11.58
C LYS A 277 6.31 9.20 -10.88
N SER A 278 6.19 9.11 -9.55
CA SER A 278 5.22 9.92 -8.80
C SER A 278 5.50 11.43 -8.92
N ALA A 279 6.75 11.86 -9.09
CA ALA A 279 7.06 13.30 -9.24
C ALA A 279 6.59 13.90 -10.58
N GLU A 280 6.47 13.07 -11.64
CA GLU A 280 6.13 13.52 -13.00
C GLU A 280 4.63 13.49 -13.30
N GLN A 281 3.77 13.25 -12.30
CA GLN A 281 2.33 13.19 -12.51
C GLN A 281 1.79 14.56 -12.93
N PRO A 282 0.86 14.69 -13.89
CA PRO A 282 0.49 16.00 -14.44
C PRO A 282 -0.13 16.99 -13.46
N SER A 283 -0.61 16.52 -12.30
CA SER A 283 -1.13 17.37 -11.23
C SER A 283 -1.34 16.65 -9.91
N SER A 284 -1.75 17.40 -8.88
CA SER A 284 -2.15 16.86 -7.56
C SER A 284 -3.22 15.78 -7.64
N LEU A 285 -4.19 15.89 -8.56
CA LEU A 285 -5.22 14.87 -8.76
C LEU A 285 -4.66 13.58 -9.37
N ASP A 286 -3.83 13.73 -10.40
CA ASP A 286 -3.20 12.60 -11.07
C ASP A 286 -2.21 11.90 -10.13
N LEU A 287 -1.49 12.67 -9.31
CA LEU A 287 -0.63 12.14 -8.24
C LEU A 287 -1.43 11.34 -7.22
N THR A 288 -2.60 11.83 -6.81
CA THR A 288 -3.45 11.11 -5.85
C THR A 288 -3.90 9.76 -6.43
N ILE A 289 -4.39 9.74 -7.69
CA ILE A 289 -4.74 8.48 -8.38
C ILE A 289 -3.51 7.57 -8.53
N TRP A 290 -2.35 8.14 -8.87
CA TRP A 290 -1.09 7.38 -9.03
C TRP A 290 -0.68 6.70 -7.73
N LEU A 291 -0.75 7.42 -6.61
CA LEU A 291 -0.43 6.86 -5.29
C LEU A 291 -1.44 5.78 -4.88
N GLU A 292 -2.72 5.97 -5.16
CA GLU A 292 -3.74 4.92 -4.97
C GLU A 292 -3.47 3.68 -5.83
N ASN A 293 -2.99 3.87 -7.07
CA ASN A 293 -2.58 2.77 -7.94
C ASN A 293 -1.40 2.00 -7.36
N ILE A 294 -0.37 2.72 -6.89
CA ILE A 294 0.80 2.11 -6.24
C ILE A 294 0.37 1.30 -5.01
N ALA A 295 -0.49 1.84 -4.15
CA ALA A 295 -1.00 1.15 -2.97
C ALA A 295 -1.73 -0.18 -3.30
N ASN A 296 -2.23 -0.31 -4.54
CA ASN A 296 -2.98 -1.46 -5.05
C ASN A 296 -2.16 -2.38 -5.98
N VAL A 297 -0.85 -2.16 -6.11
CA VAL A 297 0.07 -3.10 -6.79
C VAL A 297 0.11 -4.41 -6.00
N ARG A 298 -0.02 -5.53 -6.71
CA ARG A 298 0.03 -6.89 -6.15
C ARG A 298 0.95 -7.74 -7.00
N HIS A 299 1.99 -8.29 -6.39
CA HIS A 299 2.91 -9.22 -7.04
C HIS A 299 2.39 -10.64 -6.96
N GLU A 300 1.90 -11.02 -5.78
CA GLU A 300 1.35 -12.33 -5.51
C GLU A 300 0.16 -12.24 -4.56
N VAL A 301 -0.86 -13.06 -4.81
CA VAL A 301 -1.99 -13.24 -3.89
C VAL A 301 -2.33 -14.71 -3.84
N SER A 302 -2.45 -15.23 -2.62
CA SER A 302 -2.89 -16.57 -2.29
C SER A 302 -4.10 -16.50 -1.33
N GLU A 303 -4.61 -17.67 -0.92
CA GLU A 303 -5.67 -17.76 0.08
C GLU A 303 -5.27 -17.09 1.41
N PHE A 304 -3.98 -17.16 1.77
CA PHE A 304 -3.47 -16.74 3.08
C PHE A 304 -2.68 -15.43 3.03
N GLU A 305 -2.13 -15.07 1.88
CA GLU A 305 -1.21 -13.93 1.76
C GLU A 305 -1.56 -13.01 0.61
N CYS A 306 -1.44 -11.71 0.86
CA CYS A 306 -1.59 -10.66 -0.14
C CYS A 306 -0.30 -9.85 -0.16
N ILE A 307 0.55 -10.11 -1.13
CA ILE A 307 1.87 -9.50 -1.25
C ILE A 307 1.77 -8.28 -2.18
N GLY A 308 2.03 -7.11 -1.59
CA GLY A 308 2.02 -5.83 -2.29
C GLY A 308 3.37 -5.47 -2.90
N MET A 309 3.58 -4.16 -3.08
CA MET A 309 4.88 -3.58 -3.48
C MET A 309 6.01 -4.04 -2.53
N HIS A 310 7.19 -4.28 -3.10
CA HIS A 310 8.36 -4.72 -2.34
C HIS A 310 8.72 -3.74 -1.20
N VAL A 311 9.27 -4.24 -0.09
CA VAL A 311 9.51 -3.45 1.14
C VAL A 311 10.47 -2.27 0.92
N VAL A 312 11.48 -2.42 0.08
CA VAL A 312 12.46 -1.35 -0.21
C VAL A 312 11.80 -0.15 -0.92
N PRO A 313 11.09 -0.31 -2.05
CA PRO A 313 10.30 0.78 -2.65
C PRO A 313 9.27 1.38 -1.69
N ARG A 314 8.64 0.56 -0.82
CA ARG A 314 7.71 1.05 0.21
C ARG A 314 8.37 2.01 1.19
N MET A 315 9.51 1.63 1.76
CA MET A 315 10.32 2.51 2.63
C MET A 315 10.78 3.76 1.89
N LEU A 316 11.23 3.62 0.63
CA LEU A 316 11.70 4.74 -0.17
C LEU A 316 10.58 5.73 -0.52
N LEU A 317 9.37 5.24 -0.84
CA LEU A 317 8.27 6.07 -1.35
C LEU A 317 7.94 7.23 -0.42
N GLN A 318 7.83 6.97 0.88
CA GLN A 318 7.48 8.03 1.83
C GLN A 318 8.62 9.02 2.02
N LEU A 319 9.87 8.56 2.13
CA LEU A 319 11.05 9.43 2.20
C LEU A 319 11.26 10.24 0.92
N TYR A 320 10.86 9.68 -0.22
CA TYR A 320 10.94 10.31 -1.54
C TYR A 320 9.87 11.38 -1.73
N LEU A 321 8.63 11.05 -1.37
CA LEU A 321 7.47 11.90 -1.53
C LEU A 321 7.54 13.10 -0.59
N VAL A 322 7.73 12.87 0.72
CA VAL A 322 7.79 13.92 1.75
C VAL A 322 9.14 13.83 2.46
N ARG A 323 9.97 14.87 2.29
CA ARG A 323 11.31 14.94 2.91
C ARG A 323 11.22 15.35 4.38
N ASP A 324 12.35 15.21 5.10
CA ASP A 324 12.48 15.59 6.51
C ASP A 324 12.15 17.07 6.78
N ASP A 325 12.39 17.95 5.80
CA ASP A 325 12.03 19.38 5.87
C ASP A 325 10.55 19.65 5.52
N GLY A 326 9.76 18.60 5.29
CA GLY A 326 8.36 18.65 4.88
C GLY A 326 8.13 18.97 3.40
N SER A 327 9.20 19.17 2.62
CA SER A 327 9.08 19.44 1.18
C SER A 327 8.58 18.22 0.41
N LEU A 328 7.81 18.49 -0.64
CA LEU A 328 7.35 17.49 -1.59
C LEU A 328 8.45 17.27 -2.64
N PHE A 329 8.97 16.04 -2.76
CA PHE A 329 10.06 15.67 -3.68
C PHE A 329 11.34 16.53 -3.57
N GLY A 330 11.60 17.15 -2.40
CA GLY A 330 12.74 18.06 -2.21
C GLY A 330 12.55 19.46 -2.78
N CYS A 331 11.32 19.83 -3.17
CA CYS A 331 10.99 21.13 -3.75
C CYS A 331 10.83 22.21 -2.66
N SER A 332 11.58 23.31 -2.75
CA SER A 332 11.49 24.40 -1.75
C SER A 332 10.15 25.14 -1.74
N THR A 333 9.35 25.03 -2.80
CA THR A 333 8.07 25.75 -2.94
C THR A 333 6.85 24.85 -2.78
N ALA A 334 7.04 23.53 -2.66
CA ALA A 334 5.95 22.58 -2.52
C ALA A 334 6.15 21.72 -1.27
N ASN A 335 5.08 21.51 -0.52
CA ASN A 335 5.04 20.68 0.68
C ASN A 335 3.67 20.00 0.79
N THR A 336 3.47 19.22 1.84
CA THR A 336 2.20 18.53 2.06
C THR A 336 1.00 19.49 2.19
N PHE A 337 1.21 20.68 2.73
CA PHE A 337 0.17 21.71 2.83
C PHE A 337 -0.23 22.28 1.46
N THR A 338 0.74 22.61 0.60
CA THR A 338 0.43 23.08 -0.77
C THR A 338 -0.20 21.97 -1.59
N TYR A 339 0.24 20.72 -1.44
CA TYR A 339 -0.38 19.58 -2.11
C TYR A 339 -1.85 19.40 -1.68
N LEU A 340 -2.13 19.42 -0.38
CA LEU A 340 -3.50 19.36 0.14
C LEU A 340 -4.35 20.54 -0.36
N LYS A 341 -3.79 21.75 -0.36
CA LYS A 341 -4.49 22.94 -0.85
C LYS A 341 -4.87 22.82 -2.33
N ASP A 342 -3.94 22.36 -3.16
CA ASP A 342 -4.19 22.12 -4.59
C ASP A 342 -5.21 20.99 -4.81
N PHE A 343 -5.24 19.99 -3.92
CA PHE A 343 -6.23 18.93 -3.99
C PHE A 343 -7.62 19.43 -3.58
N LEU A 344 -7.71 20.28 -2.54
CA LEU A 344 -8.95 20.90 -2.07
C LEU A 344 -9.59 21.82 -3.14
N CYS A 345 -8.78 22.38 -4.06
CA CYS A 345 -9.28 23.12 -5.22
C CYS A 345 -10.29 22.32 -6.05
N LEU A 346 -10.29 20.98 -5.97
CA LEU A 346 -11.32 20.12 -6.54
C LEU A 346 -12.71 20.71 -6.27
N THR A 347 -13.05 21.03 -5.03
CA THR A 347 -14.39 21.56 -4.68
C THR A 347 -14.43 23.06 -4.49
N ILE A 348 -13.31 23.70 -4.14
CA ILE A 348 -13.27 25.14 -3.83
C ILE A 348 -13.16 26.02 -5.09
N LYS A 349 -12.69 25.51 -6.23
CA LYS A 349 -12.45 26.35 -7.42
C LYS A 349 -13.69 27.12 -7.87
N ASN A 350 -13.55 28.43 -8.08
CA ASN A 350 -14.59 29.41 -8.38
C ASN A 350 -15.73 29.47 -7.35
N SER A 351 -15.44 29.18 -6.08
CA SER A 351 -16.35 29.45 -4.96
C SER A 351 -16.11 30.84 -4.37
N SER A 352 -17.08 31.30 -3.58
CA SER A 352 -16.91 32.50 -2.75
C SER A 352 -15.75 32.34 -1.75
N LEU A 353 -15.48 31.12 -1.30
CA LEU A 353 -14.37 30.81 -0.40
C LEU A 353 -13.00 31.03 -1.04
N GLU A 354 -12.80 30.64 -2.31
CA GLU A 354 -11.55 30.92 -3.05
C GLU A 354 -11.34 32.43 -3.21
N THR A 355 -12.42 33.14 -3.56
CA THR A 355 -12.38 34.57 -3.89
C THR A 355 -12.09 35.43 -2.66
N HIS A 356 -12.74 35.13 -1.53
CA HIS A 356 -12.60 35.93 -0.31
C HIS A 356 -11.47 35.44 0.61
N ASN A 357 -11.05 34.18 0.48
CA ASN A 357 -10.00 33.52 1.25
C ASN A 357 -10.01 33.91 2.76
N PRO A 358 -11.11 33.61 3.47
CA PRO A 358 -11.24 34.00 4.87
C PRO A 358 -10.19 33.29 5.75
N PRO A 359 -9.75 33.91 6.86
CA PRO A 359 -8.65 33.38 7.67
C PRO A 359 -8.90 31.95 8.19
N GLN A 360 -10.16 31.59 8.41
CA GLN A 360 -10.58 30.25 8.83
C GLN A 360 -10.18 29.15 7.83
N ILE A 361 -10.00 29.45 6.54
CA ILE A 361 -9.57 28.44 5.56
C ILE A 361 -8.20 27.84 5.91
N ASN A 362 -7.28 28.65 6.47
CA ASN A 362 -5.98 28.13 6.90
C ASN A 362 -6.13 27.19 8.10
N GLU A 363 -7.01 27.50 9.06
CA GLU A 363 -7.32 26.63 10.20
C GLU A 363 -7.93 25.31 9.73
N ILE A 364 -8.84 25.37 8.75
CA ILE A 364 -9.44 24.17 8.17
C ILE A 364 -8.39 23.34 7.43
N LEU A 365 -7.52 23.95 6.62
CA LEU A 365 -6.43 23.24 5.96
C LEU A 365 -5.50 22.55 6.95
N GLN A 366 -5.18 23.19 8.08
CA GLN A 366 -4.39 22.56 9.15
C GLN A 366 -5.11 21.35 9.76
N ALA A 367 -6.43 21.43 9.97
CA ALA A 367 -7.20 20.29 10.46
C ALA A 367 -7.23 19.12 9.46
N LEU A 368 -7.32 19.43 8.16
CA LEU A 368 -7.33 18.45 7.06
C LEU A 368 -5.98 17.76 6.84
N LEU A 369 -4.85 18.34 7.29
CA LEU A 369 -3.53 17.72 7.18
C LEU A 369 -3.43 16.38 7.91
N THR A 370 -4.13 16.21 9.03
CA THR A 370 -4.04 14.97 9.83
C THR A 370 -4.51 13.74 9.05
N PRO A 371 -5.76 13.68 8.55
CA PRO A 371 -6.18 12.54 7.72
C PRO A 371 -5.40 12.47 6.39
N PHE A 372 -4.95 13.61 5.84
CA PHE A 372 -4.17 13.58 4.60
C PHE A 372 -2.78 12.94 4.78
N ASN A 373 -2.06 13.26 5.85
CA ASN A 373 -0.79 12.62 6.18
C ASN A 373 -0.97 11.11 6.48
N GLN A 374 -2.10 10.76 7.10
CA GLN A 374 -2.47 9.37 7.33
C GLN A 374 -2.66 8.62 6.01
N PHE A 375 -3.32 9.22 5.02
CA PHE A 375 -3.43 8.68 3.66
C PHE A 375 -2.06 8.50 3.01
N LEU A 376 -1.19 9.52 3.04
CA LEU A 376 0.16 9.45 2.46
C LEU A 376 1.01 8.33 3.11
N THR A 377 0.88 8.16 4.42
CA THR A 377 1.54 7.07 5.16
C THR A 377 0.96 5.72 4.79
N ALA A 378 -0.35 5.60 4.61
CA ALA A 378 -0.99 4.33 4.27
C ALA A 378 -0.49 3.76 2.94
N ILE A 379 -0.22 4.60 1.94
CA ILE A 379 0.22 4.16 0.60
C ILE A 379 1.54 3.36 0.64
N SER A 380 2.44 3.65 1.58
CA SER A 380 3.73 2.95 1.72
C SER A 380 3.64 1.66 2.53
N GLN A 381 2.47 1.29 3.07
CA GLN A 381 2.35 0.12 3.95
C GLN A 381 2.04 -1.18 3.22
N ASN A 382 2.27 -2.31 3.89
CA ASN A 382 1.74 -3.60 3.46
C ASN A 382 0.20 -3.61 3.47
N PRO A 383 -0.47 -4.52 2.72
CA PRO A 383 -1.93 -4.50 2.58
C PRO A 383 -2.72 -4.58 3.90
N ALA A 384 -2.22 -5.32 4.89
CA ALA A 384 -2.86 -5.41 6.21
C ALA A 384 -2.82 -4.07 6.94
N ARG A 385 -1.66 -3.41 6.96
CA ARG A 385 -1.45 -2.11 7.59
C ARG A 385 -2.15 -0.98 6.84
N GLN A 386 -2.21 -1.01 5.50
CA GLN A 386 -3.04 -0.11 4.70
C GLN A 386 -4.48 -0.07 5.22
N ARG A 387 -5.10 -1.24 5.41
CA ARG A 387 -6.47 -1.34 5.91
C ARG A 387 -6.61 -0.77 7.32
N GLN A 388 -5.68 -1.08 8.22
CA GLN A 388 -5.72 -0.61 9.61
C GLN A 388 -5.59 0.91 9.70
N LEU A 389 -4.68 1.50 8.91
CA LEU A 389 -4.48 2.94 8.86
C LEU A 389 -5.67 3.66 8.23
N LEU A 390 -6.27 3.09 7.18
CA LEU A 390 -7.49 3.61 6.56
C LEU A 390 -8.68 3.60 7.55
N SER A 391 -8.79 2.57 8.39
CA SER A 391 -9.81 2.53 9.45
C SER A 391 -9.64 3.67 10.46
N LYS A 392 -8.41 4.10 10.75
CA LYS A 392 -8.14 5.27 11.62
C LYS A 392 -8.41 6.58 10.88
N GLU A 393 -7.96 6.68 9.63
CA GLU A 393 -8.18 7.83 8.74
C GLU A 393 -9.67 8.19 8.65
N LEU A 394 -10.52 7.18 8.49
CA LEU A 394 -11.96 7.35 8.34
C LEU A 394 -12.62 8.03 9.54
N LEU A 395 -12.14 7.78 10.76
CA LEU A 395 -12.64 8.44 11.97
C LEU A 395 -12.28 9.92 11.99
N PHE A 396 -11.11 10.31 11.48
CA PHE A 396 -10.76 11.72 11.31
C PHE A 396 -11.64 12.41 10.29
N TRP A 397 -11.91 11.76 9.16
CA TRP A 397 -12.83 12.31 8.15
C TRP A 397 -14.24 12.49 8.69
N ASP A 398 -14.79 11.53 9.45
CA ASP A 398 -16.12 11.65 10.04
C ASP A 398 -16.20 12.73 11.11
N LYS A 399 -15.18 12.82 11.98
CA LYS A 399 -15.07 13.89 12.97
C LYS A 399 -15.05 15.28 12.30
N LEU A 400 -14.20 15.47 11.30
CA LEU A 400 -14.10 16.73 10.56
C LEU A 400 -15.39 17.07 9.82
N HIS A 401 -16.10 16.07 9.29
CA HIS A 401 -17.39 16.28 8.65
C HIS A 401 -18.40 16.93 9.61
N VAL A 402 -18.45 16.49 10.87
CA VAL A 402 -19.35 17.07 11.88
C VAL A 402 -18.85 18.43 12.37
N GLU A 403 -17.55 18.57 12.63
CA GLU A 403 -16.98 19.80 13.21
C GLU A 403 -16.98 20.98 12.22
N LEU A 404 -16.78 20.72 10.93
CA LEU A 404 -16.64 21.76 9.91
C LEU A 404 -17.98 22.29 9.38
N GLU A 405 -19.06 21.53 9.49
CA GLU A 405 -20.38 21.97 9.02
C GLU A 405 -20.82 23.32 9.63
N PRO A 406 -20.83 23.53 10.96
CA PRO A 406 -21.23 24.82 11.53
C PRO A 406 -20.27 25.96 11.17
N VAL A 407 -18.98 25.65 11.00
CA VAL A 407 -17.94 26.61 10.62
C VAL A 407 -18.19 27.11 9.21
N GLU A 408 -18.35 26.21 8.24
CA GLU A 408 -18.56 26.57 6.85
C GLU A 408 -19.93 27.23 6.63
N LEU A 409 -20.96 26.81 7.35
CA LEU A 409 -22.27 27.50 7.36
C LEU A 409 -22.15 28.95 7.86
N ALA A 410 -21.35 29.20 8.88
CA ALA A 410 -21.09 30.56 9.37
C ALA A 410 -20.37 31.40 8.31
N ILE A 411 -19.36 30.82 7.64
CA ILE A 411 -18.65 31.51 6.55
C ILE A 411 -19.59 31.79 5.37
N ASN A 412 -20.45 30.83 5.00
CA ASN A 412 -21.41 31.00 3.90
C ASN A 412 -22.44 32.10 4.18
N LYS A 413 -22.77 32.40 5.45
CA LYS A 413 -23.61 33.56 5.81
C LYS A 413 -22.93 34.88 5.47
N SER A 414 -21.61 34.96 5.62
CA SER A 414 -20.82 36.15 5.28
C SER A 414 -20.49 36.22 3.78
N TYR A 415 -20.27 35.07 3.15
CA TYR A 415 -19.87 34.93 1.75
C TYR A 415 -20.74 33.87 1.06
N SER A 416 -21.92 34.29 0.61
CA SER A 416 -22.95 33.38 0.08
C SER A 416 -22.52 32.64 -1.18
N ASP A 417 -22.39 31.31 -1.08
CA ASP A 417 -22.24 30.37 -2.19
C ASP A 417 -23.40 29.37 -2.19
N VAL A 418 -24.42 29.63 -3.01
CA VAL A 418 -25.69 28.89 -3.03
C VAL A 418 -26.07 28.43 -4.43
N TYR A 419 -26.78 27.31 -4.50
CA TYR A 419 -27.41 26.86 -5.74
C TYR A 419 -28.56 27.80 -6.14
N LYS A 420 -28.59 28.22 -7.42
CA LYS A 420 -29.61 29.18 -7.91
C LYS A 420 -31.06 28.70 -7.79
N HIS A 421 -31.31 27.40 -7.86
CA HIS A 421 -32.66 26.85 -7.98
C HIS A 421 -33.38 26.67 -6.63
N ASN A 422 -32.65 26.29 -5.57
CA ASN A 422 -33.21 26.00 -4.24
C ASN A 422 -32.61 26.87 -3.12
N GLN A 423 -31.65 27.76 -3.42
CA GLN A 423 -30.94 28.61 -2.44
C GLN A 423 -30.22 27.82 -1.34
N MET A 424 -29.96 26.53 -1.53
CA MET A 424 -29.20 25.73 -0.58
C MET A 424 -27.71 26.06 -0.63
N PRO A 425 -27.01 26.07 0.51
CA PRO A 425 -25.57 26.33 0.57
C PRO A 425 -24.79 25.18 -0.08
N ILE A 426 -23.75 25.52 -0.86
CA ILE A 426 -22.93 24.53 -1.56
C ILE A 426 -21.95 23.85 -0.59
N LEU A 427 -21.33 24.61 0.33
CA LEU A 427 -20.36 24.13 1.33
C LEU A 427 -19.21 23.30 0.70
N PRO A 428 -18.36 23.90 -0.15
CA PRO A 428 -17.36 23.17 -0.92
C PRO A 428 -16.33 22.41 -0.05
N VAL A 429 -15.93 22.91 1.12
CA VAL A 429 -14.99 22.18 1.99
C VAL A 429 -15.65 20.93 2.55
N LEU A 430 -16.86 21.04 3.06
CA LEU A 430 -17.64 19.91 3.54
C LEU A 430 -17.91 18.90 2.43
N CYS A 431 -18.17 19.36 1.20
CA CYS A 431 -18.29 18.49 0.04
C CYS A 431 -17.00 17.69 -0.23
N PHE A 432 -15.81 18.29 -0.07
CA PHE A 432 -14.54 17.59 -0.20
C PHE A 432 -14.34 16.55 0.91
N VAL A 433 -14.58 16.95 2.16
CA VAL A 433 -14.47 16.06 3.32
C VAL A 433 -15.42 14.87 3.20
N TYR A 434 -16.66 15.11 2.79
CA TYR A 434 -17.66 14.05 2.60
C TYR A 434 -17.28 13.11 1.44
N TYR A 435 -16.73 13.65 0.34
CA TYR A 435 -16.19 12.84 -0.74
C TYR A 435 -15.05 11.92 -0.27
N GLN A 436 -14.07 12.46 0.46
CA GLN A 436 -12.96 11.64 1.00
C GLN A 436 -13.44 10.58 1.99
N LYS A 437 -14.42 10.94 2.83
CA LYS A 437 -15.03 10.01 3.78
C LYS A 437 -15.70 8.83 3.08
N LEU A 438 -16.61 9.10 2.14
CA LEU A 438 -17.34 8.07 1.40
C LEU A 438 -16.39 7.18 0.58
N ARG A 439 -15.40 7.79 -0.08
CA ARG A 439 -14.35 7.06 -0.79
C ARG A 439 -13.58 6.14 0.18
N SER A 440 -13.17 6.64 1.33
CA SER A 440 -12.46 5.85 2.36
C SER A 440 -13.30 4.69 2.89
N MET A 441 -14.62 4.86 3.05
CA MET A 441 -15.53 3.77 3.43
C MET A 441 -15.54 2.65 2.38
N VAL A 442 -15.67 3.00 1.10
CA VAL A 442 -15.67 2.05 -0.02
C VAL A 442 -14.33 1.30 -0.10
N ILE A 443 -13.21 2.01 -0.03
CA ILE A 443 -11.89 1.38 -0.07
C ILE A 443 -11.65 0.49 1.15
N LEU A 444 -12.09 0.87 2.35
CA LEU A 444 -11.97 0.05 3.55
C LEU A 444 -12.71 -1.29 3.40
N SER A 445 -13.91 -1.25 2.82
CA SER A 445 -14.68 -2.45 2.50
C SER A 445 -13.93 -3.34 1.50
N PHE A 446 -13.40 -2.78 0.41
CA PHE A 446 -12.58 -3.54 -0.56
C PHE A 446 -11.32 -4.14 0.05
N LYS A 447 -10.58 -3.39 0.87
CA LYS A 447 -9.39 -3.90 1.58
C LYS A 447 -9.74 -5.01 2.58
N SER A 448 -10.93 -4.96 3.17
CA SER A 448 -11.43 -6.05 4.03
C SER A 448 -11.71 -7.32 3.23
N ILE A 449 -12.27 -7.19 2.03
CA ILE A 449 -12.52 -8.31 1.12
C ILE A 449 -11.19 -8.89 0.63
N GLU A 450 -10.25 -8.03 0.24
CA GLU A 450 -8.91 -8.40 -0.25
C GLU A 450 -8.17 -9.28 0.76
N LEU A 451 -8.18 -8.91 2.04
CA LEU A 451 -7.49 -9.62 3.13
C LEU A 451 -8.26 -10.84 3.67
N ALA A 452 -9.25 -11.34 2.92
CA ALA A 452 -10.03 -12.51 3.30
C ALA A 452 -10.68 -12.44 4.70
N LEU A 453 -11.08 -11.24 5.15
CA LEU A 453 -11.66 -11.07 6.50
C LEU A 453 -13.10 -11.60 6.61
N TYR A 454 -13.72 -11.93 5.48
CA TYR A 454 -15.02 -12.57 5.41
C TYR A 454 -14.81 -14.04 5.03
N LYS A 455 -15.18 -14.95 5.94
CA LYS A 455 -14.78 -16.37 5.90
C LYS A 455 -15.57 -17.18 4.90
N ASP A 456 -16.87 -16.92 4.79
CA ASP A 456 -17.78 -17.70 3.97
C ASP A 456 -18.63 -16.82 3.06
N GLN A 457 -19.39 -17.46 2.19
CA GLN A 457 -20.28 -16.78 1.23
C GLN A 457 -21.30 -15.89 1.91
N PHE A 458 -21.77 -16.26 3.11
CA PHE A 458 -22.77 -15.49 3.84
C PHE A 458 -22.16 -14.18 4.38
N GLU A 459 -20.97 -14.25 4.98
CA GLU A 459 -20.25 -13.06 5.43
C GLU A 459 -19.85 -12.16 4.25
N LEU A 460 -19.35 -12.77 3.16
CA LEU A 460 -18.97 -12.03 1.96
C LEU A 460 -20.17 -11.36 1.28
N LYS A 461 -21.33 -12.03 1.27
CA LYS A 461 -22.59 -11.44 0.78
C LYS A 461 -22.96 -10.19 1.56
N ASN A 462 -22.90 -10.25 2.89
CA ASN A 462 -23.20 -9.10 3.75
C ASN A 462 -22.21 -7.95 3.49
N ALA A 463 -20.94 -8.26 3.27
CA ALA A 463 -19.92 -7.27 2.90
C ALA A 463 -20.25 -6.58 1.58
N TYR A 464 -20.62 -7.33 0.53
CA TYR A 464 -21.02 -6.76 -0.75
C TYR A 464 -22.32 -5.97 -0.69
N PHE A 465 -23.27 -6.36 0.17
CA PHE A 465 -24.47 -5.58 0.42
C PHE A 465 -24.14 -4.21 1.01
N VAL A 466 -23.33 -4.17 2.08
CA VAL A 466 -22.89 -2.91 2.69
C VAL A 466 -22.07 -2.07 1.70
N LEU A 467 -21.19 -2.69 0.93
CA LEU A 467 -20.41 -2.01 -0.11
C LEU A 467 -21.29 -1.42 -1.22
N SER A 468 -22.31 -2.15 -1.68
CA SER A 468 -23.27 -1.62 -2.67
C SER A 468 -23.98 -0.38 -2.11
N TYR A 469 -24.43 -0.45 -0.86
CA TYR A 469 -25.07 0.66 -0.16
C TYR A 469 -24.13 1.87 -0.05
N GLN A 470 -22.85 1.67 0.31
CA GLN A 470 -21.86 2.75 0.36
C GLN A 470 -21.61 3.39 -1.01
N LEU A 471 -21.57 2.58 -2.07
CA LEU A 471 -21.38 3.06 -3.45
C LEU A 471 -22.54 3.94 -3.91
N ASP A 472 -23.78 3.67 -3.47
CA ASP A 472 -24.93 4.54 -3.77
C ASP A 472 -24.71 5.96 -3.26
N TYR A 473 -24.33 6.12 -1.98
CA TYR A 473 -24.06 7.45 -1.42
C TYR A 473 -22.87 8.14 -2.08
N LEU A 474 -21.82 7.38 -2.42
CA LEU A 474 -20.66 7.93 -3.13
C LEU A 474 -21.08 8.47 -4.51
N LEU A 475 -21.87 7.72 -5.26
CA LEU A 475 -22.34 8.13 -6.59
C LEU A 475 -23.31 9.31 -6.52
N GLU A 476 -24.27 9.30 -5.58
CA GLU A 476 -25.18 10.43 -5.35
C GLU A 476 -24.40 11.72 -5.02
N HIS A 477 -23.39 11.63 -4.16
CA HIS A 477 -22.55 12.77 -3.84
C HIS A 477 -21.72 13.23 -5.04
N MET A 478 -21.20 12.32 -5.86
CA MET A 478 -20.52 12.69 -7.11
C MET A 478 -21.46 13.38 -8.10
N ASP A 479 -22.73 12.98 -8.18
CA ASP A 479 -23.71 13.66 -9.02
C ASP A 479 -23.97 15.09 -8.51
N ARG A 480 -24.07 15.29 -7.20
CA ARG A 480 -24.14 16.63 -6.59
C ARG A 480 -22.91 17.49 -6.91
N LEU A 481 -21.71 16.92 -6.91
CA LEU A 481 -20.49 17.62 -7.34
C LEU A 481 -20.56 17.98 -8.83
N GLN A 482 -21.08 17.11 -9.69
CA GLN A 482 -21.28 17.42 -11.10
C GLN A 482 -22.27 18.58 -11.31
N GLU A 483 -23.36 18.62 -10.53
CA GLU A 483 -24.30 19.74 -10.54
C GLU A 483 -23.64 21.04 -10.10
N MET A 484 -22.77 21.00 -9.09
CA MET A 484 -21.97 22.15 -8.65
C MET A 484 -21.10 22.69 -9.80
N TYR A 485 -20.37 21.82 -10.53
CA TYR A 485 -19.59 22.28 -11.68
C TYR A 485 -20.45 22.78 -12.83
N ALA A 486 -21.54 22.08 -13.16
CA ALA A 486 -22.47 22.51 -14.20
C ALA A 486 -23.03 23.91 -13.89
N TYR A 487 -23.33 24.17 -12.61
CA TYR A 487 -23.71 25.49 -12.13
C TYR A 487 -22.60 26.52 -12.34
N ARG A 488 -21.37 26.25 -11.89
CA ARG A 488 -20.24 27.18 -12.01
C ARG A 488 -19.88 27.48 -13.47
N LEU A 489 -19.86 26.46 -14.33
CA LEU A 489 -19.60 26.63 -15.77
C LEU A 489 -20.68 27.46 -16.46
N LYS A 490 -21.96 27.24 -16.13
CA LYS A 490 -23.07 28.04 -16.66
C LYS A 490 -22.98 29.52 -16.27
N GLN A 491 -22.27 29.87 -15.20
CA GLN A 491 -21.98 31.28 -14.86
C GLN A 491 -20.95 31.92 -15.78
N LEU A 492 -20.20 31.13 -16.54
CA LEU A 492 -19.10 31.55 -17.42
C LEU A 492 -19.45 31.46 -18.92
N GLU A 493 -20.58 30.86 -19.27
CA GLU A 493 -21.02 30.71 -20.68
C GLU A 493 -21.34 32.06 -21.36
N PRO A 494 -21.06 32.23 -22.66
CA PRO A 494 -21.44 33.45 -23.39
C PRO A 494 -22.95 33.75 -23.26
N GLY A 495 -23.33 34.99 -22.96
CA GLY A 495 -24.73 35.40 -22.76
C GLY A 495 -25.33 35.11 -21.38
N ASN A 496 -24.50 34.72 -20.40
CA ASN A 496 -24.89 34.46 -19.01
C ASN A 496 -25.37 35.71 -18.24
N SER A 497 -25.72 35.52 -16.96
CA SER A 497 -26.17 36.61 -16.08
C SER A 497 -25.10 37.67 -15.81
N TYR A 498 -23.81 37.32 -15.82
CA TYR A 498 -22.71 38.27 -15.63
C TYR A 498 -22.59 39.21 -16.82
N GLU A 499 -22.58 38.71 -18.06
CA GLU A 499 -22.55 39.55 -19.26
C GLU A 499 -23.80 40.43 -19.38
N LYS A 500 -24.97 39.90 -19.02
CA LYS A 500 -26.22 40.67 -18.98
C LYS A 500 -26.19 41.77 -17.92
N LYS A 501 -25.61 41.52 -16.73
CA LYS A 501 -25.42 42.52 -15.67
C LYS A 501 -24.36 43.56 -16.05
N LEU A 502 -23.25 43.14 -16.66
CA LEU A 502 -22.19 44.01 -17.17
C LEU A 502 -22.68 44.98 -18.26
N LYS A 503 -23.62 44.55 -19.11
CA LYS A 503 -24.26 45.40 -20.10
C LYS A 503 -25.17 46.48 -19.48
N LYS A 504 -25.74 46.22 -18.29
CA LYS A 504 -26.69 47.11 -17.59
C LYS A 504 -26.02 48.08 -16.60
N LEU A 505 -24.82 47.77 -16.13
CA LEU A 505 -24.09 48.58 -15.14
C LEU A 505 -23.14 49.59 -15.82
N SER A 506 -22.90 50.72 -15.15
CA SER A 506 -21.94 51.76 -15.55
C SER A 506 -21.03 52.17 -14.37
N GLY A 507 -19.89 52.79 -14.66
CA GLY A 507 -18.94 53.31 -13.66
C GLY A 507 -18.20 52.23 -12.86
N VAL A 508 -17.89 52.54 -11.59
CA VAL A 508 -17.08 51.70 -10.67
C VAL A 508 -17.68 50.30 -10.46
N LYS A 509 -19.01 50.19 -10.37
CA LYS A 509 -19.71 48.90 -10.22
C LYS A 509 -19.53 47.98 -11.42
N LYS A 510 -19.44 48.54 -12.63
CA LYS A 510 -19.15 47.77 -13.85
C LYS A 510 -17.71 47.27 -13.86
N GLN A 511 -16.76 48.08 -13.41
CA GLN A 511 -15.36 47.70 -13.33
C GLN A 511 -15.13 46.58 -12.31
N ALA A 512 -15.72 46.69 -11.11
CA ALA A 512 -15.64 45.65 -10.08
C ALA A 512 -16.22 44.31 -10.56
N LEU A 513 -17.43 44.33 -11.15
CA LEU A 513 -18.05 43.11 -11.71
C LEU A 513 -17.25 42.51 -12.87
N ARG A 514 -16.54 43.35 -13.64
CA ARG A 514 -15.69 42.89 -14.74
C ARG A 514 -14.44 42.20 -14.22
N GLN A 515 -13.79 42.77 -13.20
CA GLN A 515 -12.64 42.15 -12.53
C GLN A 515 -13.02 40.79 -11.92
N GLU A 516 -14.16 40.71 -11.25
CA GLU A 516 -14.69 39.45 -10.71
C GLU A 516 -14.94 38.41 -11.81
N TYR A 517 -15.58 38.82 -12.91
CA TYR A 517 -15.81 37.93 -14.05
C TYR A 517 -14.52 37.47 -14.72
N ASP A 518 -13.57 38.38 -14.92
CA ASP A 518 -12.26 38.06 -15.51
C ASP A 518 -11.47 37.09 -14.61
N HIS A 519 -11.56 37.24 -13.28
CA HIS A 519 -10.98 36.30 -12.31
C HIS A 519 -11.63 34.91 -12.42
N LEU A 520 -12.96 34.81 -12.37
CA LEU A 520 -13.65 33.51 -12.50
C LEU A 520 -13.37 32.84 -13.85
N LYS A 521 -13.27 33.64 -14.92
CA LYS A 521 -12.96 33.15 -16.27
C LYS A 521 -11.54 32.58 -16.37
N SER A 522 -10.59 33.11 -15.60
CA SER A 522 -9.22 32.57 -15.54
C SER A 522 -9.17 31.11 -15.01
N GLY A 523 -10.11 30.74 -14.13
CA GLY A 523 -10.25 29.39 -13.59
C GLY A 523 -11.00 28.38 -14.46
N LEU A 524 -11.42 28.76 -15.69
CA LEU A 524 -12.24 27.91 -16.55
C LEU A 524 -11.55 26.58 -16.93
N ALA A 525 -10.24 26.62 -17.19
CA ALA A 525 -9.47 25.42 -17.51
C ALA A 525 -9.46 24.42 -16.35
N ASP A 526 -9.22 24.91 -15.12
CA ASP A 526 -9.24 24.10 -13.90
C ASP A 526 -10.62 23.52 -13.65
N LEU A 527 -11.69 24.30 -13.78
CA LEU A 527 -13.06 23.80 -13.63
C LEU A 527 -13.40 22.67 -14.60
N ASN A 528 -13.05 22.81 -15.89
CA ASN A 528 -13.26 21.76 -16.88
C ASN A 528 -12.47 20.50 -16.54
N LYS A 529 -11.23 20.65 -16.05
CA LYS A 529 -10.40 19.55 -15.59
C LYS A 529 -11.03 18.84 -14.39
N TYR A 530 -11.46 19.57 -13.37
CA TYR A 530 -12.09 19.01 -12.17
C TYR A 530 -13.43 18.34 -12.45
N GLN A 531 -14.25 18.95 -13.31
CA GLN A 531 -15.49 18.32 -13.78
C GLN A 531 -15.20 17.01 -14.51
N SER A 532 -14.21 17.00 -15.42
CA SER A 532 -13.81 15.80 -16.16
C SER A 532 -13.28 14.70 -15.23
N PHE A 533 -12.53 15.08 -14.18
CA PHE A 533 -12.07 14.16 -13.14
C PHE A 533 -13.25 13.52 -12.41
N ILE A 534 -14.19 14.30 -11.87
CA ILE A 534 -15.35 13.77 -11.15
C ILE A 534 -16.24 12.92 -12.05
N GLN A 535 -16.44 13.32 -13.32
CA GLN A 535 -17.17 12.49 -14.29
C GLN A 535 -16.44 11.16 -14.56
N GLY A 536 -15.11 11.18 -14.65
CA GLY A 536 -14.29 9.97 -14.81
C GLY A 536 -14.41 9.04 -13.60
N GLN A 537 -14.30 9.59 -12.39
CA GLN A 537 -14.44 8.86 -11.14
C GLN A 537 -15.86 8.30 -10.96
N SER A 538 -16.90 9.08 -11.27
CA SER A 538 -18.30 8.63 -11.24
C SER A 538 -18.51 7.43 -12.16
N LYS A 539 -18.03 7.50 -13.41
CA LYS A 539 -18.08 6.36 -14.34
C LYS A 539 -17.33 5.14 -13.82
N TYR A 540 -16.17 5.34 -13.20
CA TYR A 540 -15.38 4.25 -12.60
C TYR A 540 -16.14 3.56 -11.47
N TYR A 541 -16.66 4.32 -10.50
CA TYR A 541 -17.42 3.78 -9.38
C TYR A 541 -18.79 3.20 -9.81
N GLN A 542 -19.41 3.72 -10.87
CA GLN A 542 -20.58 3.09 -11.49
C GLN A 542 -20.24 1.70 -12.03
N ALA A 543 -19.13 1.57 -12.76
CA ALA A 543 -18.68 0.27 -13.27
C ALA A 543 -18.35 -0.71 -12.13
N ILE A 544 -17.64 -0.23 -11.10
CA ILE A 544 -17.35 -1.00 -9.88
C ILE A 544 -18.64 -1.46 -9.20
N LYS A 545 -19.64 -0.57 -9.05
CA LYS A 545 -20.94 -0.92 -8.48
C LYS A 545 -21.63 -2.02 -9.27
N LYS A 546 -21.56 -1.99 -10.60
CA LYS A 546 -22.11 -3.08 -11.42
C LYS A 546 -21.43 -4.42 -11.15
N VAL A 547 -20.12 -4.47 -10.98
CA VAL A 547 -19.41 -5.70 -10.60
C VAL A 547 -19.84 -6.16 -9.20
N VAL A 548 -19.96 -5.24 -8.23
CA VAL A 548 -20.47 -5.53 -6.87
C VAL A 548 -21.89 -6.11 -6.92
N GLU A 549 -22.79 -5.53 -7.71
CA GLU A 549 -24.18 -6.01 -7.87
C GLU A 549 -24.22 -7.42 -8.46
N ILE A 550 -23.35 -7.74 -9.44
CA ILE A 550 -23.24 -9.08 -10.02
C ILE A 550 -22.74 -10.09 -8.97
N LYS A 551 -21.69 -9.75 -8.22
CA LYS A 551 -21.14 -10.62 -7.15
C LYS A 551 -22.13 -10.81 -6.02
N LEU A 552 -22.82 -9.76 -5.59
CA LEU A 552 -23.89 -9.83 -4.59
C LEU A 552 -25.01 -10.76 -5.06
N THR A 553 -25.48 -10.59 -6.30
CA THR A 553 -26.51 -11.47 -6.89
C THR A 553 -26.04 -12.93 -6.90
N SER A 554 -24.79 -13.19 -7.29
CA SER A 554 -24.21 -14.53 -7.32
C SER A 554 -24.21 -15.19 -5.95
N LEU A 555 -23.77 -14.45 -4.92
CA LEU A 555 -23.75 -14.93 -3.54
C LEU A 555 -25.15 -15.11 -2.96
N GLN A 556 -26.10 -14.24 -3.30
CA GLN A 556 -27.49 -14.38 -2.89
C GLN A 556 -28.10 -15.66 -3.49
N VAL A 557 -27.94 -15.89 -4.80
CA VAL A 557 -28.39 -17.13 -5.45
C VAL A 557 -27.81 -18.36 -4.76
N LEU A 558 -26.52 -18.36 -4.44
CA LEU A 558 -25.86 -19.46 -3.73
C LEU A 558 -26.43 -19.67 -2.32
N CYS A 559 -26.73 -18.60 -1.59
CA CYS A 559 -27.31 -18.67 -0.25
C CYS A 559 -28.76 -19.15 -0.25
N THR A 560 -29.55 -18.85 -1.30
CA THR A 560 -30.95 -19.28 -1.44
C THR A 560 -31.06 -20.74 -1.88
N SER A 561 -30.11 -21.21 -2.70
CA SER A 561 -30.09 -22.57 -3.25
C SER A 561 -29.45 -23.56 -2.27
N SER A 562 -29.68 -24.88 -2.45
CA SER A 562 -29.16 -25.92 -1.55
C SER A 562 -27.63 -26.12 -1.58
N PHE A 563 -26.87 -25.11 -2.03
CA PHE A 563 -25.42 -25.06 -2.04
C PHE A 563 -24.91 -24.68 -0.65
N THR A 564 -25.19 -25.53 0.33
CA THR A 564 -24.66 -25.33 1.68
C THR A 564 -23.30 -25.98 1.80
N ASN A 565 -22.25 -25.19 1.99
CA ASN A 565 -21.24 -25.58 2.97
C ASN A 565 -21.98 -25.62 4.31
N GLY A 566 -22.02 -26.79 4.95
CA GLY A 566 -22.90 -27.09 6.09
C GLY A 566 -22.93 -25.97 7.13
N LYS A 567 -24.09 -25.78 7.77
CA LYS A 567 -24.25 -24.85 8.89
C LYS A 567 -23.09 -25.01 9.86
N VAL A 568 -22.11 -24.11 9.80
CA VAL A 568 -21.08 -24.02 10.82
C VAL A 568 -21.85 -23.78 12.11
N ALA A 569 -21.65 -24.63 13.11
CA ALA A 569 -22.23 -24.42 14.43
C ALA A 569 -21.69 -23.08 14.95
N ARG A 570 -22.51 -22.03 14.85
CA ARG A 570 -22.20 -20.71 15.38
C ARG A 570 -22.84 -20.61 16.74
N GLU A 571 -22.02 -20.43 17.78
CA GLU A 571 -22.51 -20.13 19.13
C GLU A 571 -23.14 -18.72 19.20
N ASN A 572 -22.77 -17.84 18.26
CA ASN A 572 -23.25 -16.45 18.17
C ASN A 572 -24.37 -16.26 17.13
N SER A 573 -25.25 -15.29 17.39
CA SER A 573 -26.28 -14.88 16.42
C SER A 573 -25.68 -14.23 15.17
N ASN A 574 -26.37 -14.35 14.03
CA ASN A 574 -25.95 -13.70 12.78
C ASN A 574 -25.86 -12.17 12.91
N GLU A 575 -26.74 -11.56 13.72
CA GLU A 575 -26.69 -10.13 14.04
C GLU A 575 -25.40 -9.74 14.75
N ASN A 576 -24.97 -10.51 15.77
CA ASN A 576 -23.73 -10.23 16.49
C ASN A 576 -22.50 -10.38 15.57
N SER A 577 -22.49 -11.41 14.73
CA SER A 577 -21.43 -11.60 13.72
C SER A 577 -21.37 -10.43 12.74
N PHE A 578 -22.52 -10.00 12.21
CA PHE A 578 -22.60 -8.85 11.31
C PHE A 578 -22.10 -7.57 11.98
N ASN A 579 -22.58 -7.27 13.20
CA ASN A 579 -22.18 -6.08 13.94
C ASN A 579 -20.67 -6.07 14.25
N LEU A 580 -20.09 -7.23 14.55
CA LEU A 580 -18.64 -7.35 14.76
C LEU A 580 -17.86 -7.10 13.46
N GLN A 581 -18.30 -7.66 12.35
CA GLN A 581 -17.66 -7.48 11.03
C GLN A 581 -17.70 -6.02 10.58
N MET A 582 -18.85 -5.36 10.78
CA MET A 582 -19.07 -3.98 10.36
C MET A 582 -18.66 -2.94 11.41
N LYS A 583 -18.06 -3.37 12.54
CA LYS A 583 -17.59 -2.49 13.61
C LYS A 583 -16.72 -1.32 13.12
N PRO A 584 -15.79 -1.48 12.15
CA PRO A 584 -15.00 -0.35 11.64
C PRO A 584 -15.83 0.80 11.03
N LEU A 585 -17.07 0.52 10.63
CA LEU A 585 -17.99 1.48 10.03
C LEU A 585 -19.09 1.94 11.00
N SER A 586 -19.22 1.28 12.15
CA SER A 586 -20.37 1.44 13.08
C SER A 586 -20.48 2.82 13.73
N SER A 587 -19.37 3.55 13.87
CA SER A 587 -19.34 4.87 14.49
C SER A 587 -19.56 6.02 13.49
N ILE A 588 -19.70 5.72 12.20
CA ILE A 588 -19.85 6.73 11.15
C ILE A 588 -21.28 7.26 11.16
N GLY A 589 -21.43 8.56 11.32
CA GLY A 589 -22.75 9.18 11.44
C GLY A 589 -23.55 9.21 10.13
N ALA A 590 -22.89 9.52 9.01
CA ALA A 590 -23.55 9.68 7.71
C ALA A 590 -22.67 9.16 6.56
N PRO A 591 -23.15 8.21 5.74
CA PRO A 591 -24.39 7.46 5.91
C PRO A 591 -24.29 6.51 7.10
N ALA A 592 -25.40 6.34 7.82
CA ALA A 592 -25.48 5.36 8.89
C ALA A 592 -25.32 3.95 8.31
N LEU A 593 -24.64 3.08 9.06
CA LEU A 593 -24.50 1.67 8.73
C LEU A 593 -25.89 1.00 8.69
N PRO A 594 -26.20 0.18 7.66
CA PRO A 594 -27.44 -0.59 7.65
C PRO A 594 -27.54 -1.51 8.87
N THR A 595 -28.73 -1.57 9.46
CA THR A 595 -29.05 -2.49 10.54
C THR A 595 -29.18 -3.92 10.04
N TRP A 596 -29.00 -4.90 10.93
CA TRP A 596 -29.21 -6.31 10.58
C TRP A 596 -30.61 -6.58 10.00
N LYS A 597 -31.64 -5.90 10.52
CA LYS A 597 -33.02 -6.03 10.02
C LYS A 597 -33.19 -5.58 8.58
N GLU A 598 -32.45 -4.56 8.14
CA GLU A 598 -32.49 -4.09 6.76
C GLU A 598 -31.80 -5.07 5.82
N VAL A 599 -30.67 -5.65 6.25
CA VAL A 599 -29.97 -6.71 5.53
C VAL A 599 -30.87 -7.93 5.38
N GLU A 600 -31.50 -8.38 6.47
CA GLU A 600 -32.42 -9.52 6.47
C GLU A 600 -33.63 -9.27 5.56
N LYS A 601 -34.27 -8.10 5.67
CA LYS A 601 -35.40 -7.73 4.82
C LYS A 601 -35.01 -7.72 3.33
N SER A 602 -33.84 -7.19 2.99
CA SER A 602 -33.35 -7.20 1.61
C SER A 602 -33.09 -8.61 1.11
N GLN A 603 -32.59 -9.50 1.97
CA GLN A 603 -32.38 -10.90 1.63
C GLN A 603 -33.71 -11.60 1.37
N THR A 604 -34.68 -11.48 2.27
CA THR A 604 -36.00 -12.10 2.13
C THR A 604 -36.69 -11.64 0.85
N SER A 605 -36.64 -10.34 0.54
CA SER A 605 -37.20 -9.80 -0.70
C SER A 605 -36.52 -10.36 -1.95
N PHE A 606 -35.21 -10.61 -1.90
CA PHE A 606 -34.49 -11.25 -2.99
C PHE A 606 -34.93 -12.72 -3.15
N ASP A 607 -34.97 -13.47 -2.04
CA ASP A 607 -35.30 -14.90 -2.02
C ASP A 607 -36.69 -15.13 -2.63
N GLU A 608 -37.71 -14.39 -2.17
CA GLU A 608 -39.08 -14.46 -2.70
C GLU A 608 -39.14 -14.17 -4.22
N THR A 609 -38.39 -13.15 -4.65
CA THR A 609 -38.34 -12.78 -6.08
C THR A 609 -37.64 -13.86 -6.90
N PHE A 610 -36.55 -14.42 -6.38
CA PHE A 610 -35.75 -15.42 -7.07
C PHE A 610 -36.51 -16.75 -7.19
N GLU A 611 -37.19 -17.19 -6.14
CA GLU A 611 -38.08 -18.37 -6.19
C GLU A 611 -39.21 -18.20 -7.21
N LEU A 612 -39.79 -17.00 -7.32
CA LEU A 612 -40.78 -16.70 -8.36
C LEU A 612 -40.18 -16.77 -9.77
N VAL A 613 -38.96 -16.28 -9.96
CA VAL A 613 -38.26 -16.33 -11.26
C VAL A 613 -37.91 -17.77 -11.65
N GLN A 614 -37.46 -18.58 -10.68
CA GLN A 614 -37.17 -20.00 -10.87
C GLN A 614 -38.42 -20.80 -11.22
N SER A 615 -39.51 -20.65 -10.46
CA SER A 615 -40.78 -21.35 -10.70
C SER A 615 -41.40 -21.03 -12.07
N GLN A 616 -41.11 -19.85 -12.64
CA GLN A 616 -41.53 -19.49 -13.99
C GLN A 616 -40.62 -20.00 -15.11
N GLY A 617 -39.54 -20.74 -14.80
CA GLY A 617 -38.55 -21.18 -15.79
C GLY A 617 -37.76 -20.04 -16.42
N LYS A 618 -37.69 -18.88 -15.75
CA LYS A 618 -37.11 -17.63 -16.27
C LYS A 618 -35.77 -17.28 -15.63
N ALA A 619 -35.02 -18.27 -15.12
CA ALA A 619 -33.68 -18.07 -14.59
C ALA A 619 -32.74 -17.36 -15.58
N SER A 620 -32.98 -17.51 -16.89
CA SER A 620 -32.30 -16.76 -17.96
C SER A 620 -32.46 -15.23 -17.88
N ARG A 621 -33.51 -14.72 -17.21
CA ARG A 621 -33.69 -13.28 -16.97
C ARG A 621 -32.63 -12.70 -16.04
N VAL A 622 -32.18 -13.47 -15.05
CA VAL A 622 -31.07 -13.08 -14.17
C VAL A 622 -29.79 -12.95 -14.99
N SER A 623 -29.56 -13.89 -15.93
CA SER A 623 -28.43 -13.81 -16.87
C SER A 623 -28.53 -12.60 -17.82
N MET A 624 -29.73 -12.22 -18.28
CA MET A 624 -29.91 -11.03 -19.13
C MET A 624 -29.64 -9.72 -18.38
N LEU A 625 -30.03 -9.61 -17.12
CA LEU A 625 -29.73 -8.43 -16.29
C LEU A 625 -28.22 -8.24 -16.13
N VAL A 626 -27.49 -9.34 -15.87
CA VAL A 626 -26.03 -9.31 -15.76
C VAL A 626 -25.35 -9.02 -17.10
N GLN A 627 -25.88 -9.55 -18.22
CA GLN A 627 -25.39 -9.16 -19.56
C GLN A 627 -25.55 -7.65 -19.81
N GLY A 628 -26.65 -7.06 -19.34
CA GLY A 628 -26.86 -5.60 -19.38
C GLY A 628 -25.77 -4.85 -18.60
N HIS A 629 -25.50 -5.26 -17.37
CA HIS A 629 -24.43 -4.68 -16.54
C HIS A 629 -23.04 -4.82 -17.20
N THR A 630 -22.70 -5.98 -17.78
CA THR A 630 -21.42 -6.15 -18.48
C THR A 630 -21.31 -5.25 -19.72
N ALA A 631 -22.40 -5.08 -20.46
CA ALA A 631 -22.44 -4.18 -21.61
C ALA A 631 -22.23 -2.72 -21.17
N GLU A 632 -22.86 -2.29 -20.07
CA GLU A 632 -22.66 -0.97 -19.48
C GLU A 632 -21.21 -0.74 -19.03
N VAL A 633 -20.60 -1.70 -18.32
CA VAL A 633 -19.18 -1.63 -17.93
C VAL A 633 -18.28 -1.50 -19.16
N SER A 634 -18.55 -2.27 -20.21
CA SER A 634 -17.79 -2.20 -21.46
C SER A 634 -17.93 -0.84 -22.15
N GLN A 635 -19.13 -0.23 -22.12
CA GLN A 635 -19.37 1.11 -22.64
C GLN A 635 -18.65 2.19 -21.83
N LEU A 636 -18.72 2.11 -20.50
CA LEU A 636 -18.05 3.05 -19.58
C LEU A 636 -16.53 3.04 -19.76
N ALA A 637 -15.99 1.86 -20.06
CA ALA A 637 -14.56 1.64 -20.20
C ALA A 637 -14.03 1.78 -21.65
N ASN A 638 -14.90 2.14 -22.60
CA ASN A 638 -14.52 2.32 -24.01
C ASN A 638 -13.52 3.49 -24.17
N GLY A 639 -12.44 3.26 -24.92
CA GLY A 639 -11.37 4.24 -25.13
C GLY A 639 -10.48 4.53 -23.92
N LYS A 640 -10.69 3.85 -22.78
CA LYS A 640 -9.81 3.93 -21.60
C LYS A 640 -8.75 2.83 -21.66
N LYS A 641 -7.47 3.25 -21.68
CA LYS A 641 -6.28 2.38 -21.65
C LYS A 641 -5.53 2.57 -20.34
N ASP A 642 -6.25 2.39 -19.23
CA ASP A 642 -5.68 2.47 -17.88
C ASP A 642 -5.81 1.08 -17.24
N TYR A 643 -4.73 0.68 -16.57
CA TYR A 643 -4.59 -0.56 -15.82
C TYR A 643 -5.80 -0.86 -14.90
N GLN A 644 -6.37 0.16 -14.25
CA GLN A 644 -7.54 -0.04 -13.39
C GLN A 644 -8.79 -0.45 -14.18
N TRP A 645 -9.01 0.12 -15.36
CA TRP A 645 -10.18 -0.17 -16.18
C TRP A 645 -10.11 -1.57 -16.78
N ASP A 646 -8.92 -2.04 -17.14
CA ASP A 646 -8.72 -3.40 -17.65
C ASP A 646 -9.01 -4.45 -16.57
N ARG A 647 -8.61 -4.16 -15.32
CA ARG A 647 -9.00 -4.94 -14.14
C ARG A 647 -10.52 -5.00 -13.97
N VAL A 648 -11.23 -3.85 -13.96
CA VAL A 648 -12.71 -3.78 -13.85
C VAL A 648 -13.39 -4.62 -14.93
N LYS A 649 -12.97 -4.49 -16.19
CA LYS A 649 -13.51 -5.28 -17.31
C LYS A 649 -13.33 -6.78 -17.08
N ARG A 650 -12.12 -7.19 -16.70
CA ARG A 650 -11.79 -8.60 -16.45
C ARG A 650 -12.71 -9.18 -15.38
N GLU A 651 -12.83 -8.51 -14.23
CA GLU A 651 -13.65 -9.01 -13.12
C GLU A 651 -15.14 -9.00 -13.45
N CYS A 652 -15.62 -8.03 -14.23
CA CYS A 652 -17.00 -8.05 -14.70
C CYS A 652 -17.31 -9.28 -15.56
N ILE A 653 -16.40 -9.62 -16.48
CA ILE A 653 -16.54 -10.80 -17.34
C ILE A 653 -16.48 -12.09 -16.51
N LEU A 654 -15.52 -12.19 -15.58
CA LEU A 654 -15.39 -13.35 -14.69
C LEU A 654 -16.65 -13.52 -13.82
N ALA A 655 -17.14 -12.46 -13.19
CA ALA A 655 -18.35 -12.49 -12.37
C ALA A 655 -19.59 -12.94 -13.18
N GLN A 656 -19.70 -12.52 -14.44
CA GLN A 656 -20.79 -12.96 -15.33
C GLN A 656 -20.69 -14.46 -15.65
N LEU A 657 -19.48 -14.96 -15.94
CA LEU A 657 -19.25 -16.38 -16.24
C LEU A 657 -19.53 -17.26 -15.02
N GLU A 658 -19.12 -16.80 -13.84
CA GLU A 658 -19.40 -17.46 -12.56
C GLU A 658 -20.91 -17.58 -12.33
N LEU A 659 -21.66 -16.48 -12.41
CA LEU A 659 -23.12 -16.51 -12.24
C LEU A 659 -23.79 -17.43 -13.26
N SER A 660 -23.35 -17.39 -14.51
CA SER A 660 -23.87 -18.27 -15.57
C SER A 660 -23.62 -19.75 -15.26
N THR A 661 -22.55 -20.06 -14.53
CA THR A 661 -22.21 -21.41 -14.08
C THR A 661 -23.04 -21.80 -12.86
N ILE A 662 -23.19 -20.89 -11.90
CA ILE A 662 -24.06 -21.05 -10.71
C ILE A 662 -25.49 -21.38 -11.13
N LEU A 663 -26.05 -20.63 -12.09
CA LEU A 663 -27.42 -20.84 -12.56
C LEU A 663 -27.63 -22.16 -13.32
N LYS A 664 -26.56 -22.82 -13.78
CA LYS A 664 -26.63 -24.11 -14.49
C LYS A 664 -26.46 -25.32 -13.56
N LYS A 665 -25.74 -25.17 -12.45
CA LYS A 665 -25.58 -26.25 -11.46
C LYS A 665 -26.76 -26.22 -10.50
N GLU A 666 -27.22 -27.39 -10.06
CA GLU A 666 -28.30 -27.52 -9.06
C GLU A 666 -27.77 -27.78 -7.63
N LYS A 667 -26.56 -28.36 -7.51
CA LYS A 667 -25.87 -28.67 -6.24
C LYS A 667 -24.34 -28.65 -6.45
N GLY A 668 -23.59 -28.40 -5.39
CA GLY A 668 -22.12 -28.41 -5.38
C GLY A 668 -21.57 -27.78 -4.11
N ASN A 669 -20.27 -27.96 -3.88
CA ASN A 669 -19.55 -27.21 -2.85
C ASN A 669 -19.02 -25.92 -3.48
N VAL A 670 -18.99 -24.84 -2.70
CA VAL A 670 -18.47 -23.56 -3.18
C VAL A 670 -17.25 -23.16 -2.38
N SER A 671 -16.17 -22.86 -3.10
CA SER A 671 -14.94 -22.29 -2.57
C SER A 671 -14.75 -20.85 -3.07
N ILE A 672 -14.19 -20.01 -2.22
CA ILE A 672 -13.85 -18.62 -2.56
C ILE A 672 -12.37 -18.63 -2.95
N ILE A 673 -12.09 -18.46 -4.24
CA ILE A 673 -10.73 -18.48 -4.79
C ILE A 673 -10.22 -17.05 -4.94
N ARG A 674 -8.98 -16.81 -4.51
CA ARG A 674 -8.35 -15.48 -4.45
C ARG A 674 -7.13 -15.38 -5.34
N ASP A 675 -7.24 -15.95 -6.54
CA ASP A 675 -6.11 -16.06 -7.46
C ASP A 675 -6.05 -14.84 -8.39
N GLY A 676 -4.99 -14.04 -8.24
CA GLY A 676 -4.65 -12.97 -9.18
C GLY A 676 -4.33 -11.62 -8.54
N LYS A 677 -3.99 -10.65 -9.40
CA LYS A 677 -3.46 -9.35 -8.93
C LYS A 677 -4.53 -8.37 -8.40
N TRP A 678 -5.82 -8.74 -8.36
CA TRP A 678 -6.89 -7.86 -7.88
C TRP A 678 -8.00 -8.62 -7.13
N CYS A 679 -7.88 -8.68 -5.80
CA CYS A 679 -8.73 -9.56 -4.96
C CYS A 679 -9.92 -8.85 -4.31
N TRP A 680 -10.35 -7.72 -4.87
CA TRP A 680 -11.60 -7.06 -4.49
C TRP A 680 -12.84 -7.87 -4.88
N PHE A 681 -12.68 -8.80 -5.82
CA PHE A 681 -13.74 -9.60 -6.42
C PHE A 681 -13.32 -11.08 -6.52
N PRO A 682 -13.12 -11.79 -5.38
CA PRO A 682 -12.67 -13.18 -5.41
C PRO A 682 -13.63 -14.05 -6.25
N ALA A 683 -13.06 -15.05 -6.92
CA ALA A 683 -13.81 -15.96 -7.76
C ALA A 683 -14.61 -16.95 -6.92
N LEU A 684 -15.83 -17.26 -7.36
CA LEU A 684 -16.66 -18.30 -6.76
C LEU A 684 -16.51 -19.58 -7.58
N SER A 685 -15.75 -20.54 -7.05
CA SER A 685 -15.60 -21.85 -7.70
C SER A 685 -16.66 -22.81 -7.20
N LEU A 686 -17.24 -23.55 -8.13
CA LEU A 686 -18.20 -24.62 -7.86
C LEU A 686 -17.53 -25.94 -8.17
N ASP A 687 -17.27 -26.74 -7.14
CA ASP A 687 -16.84 -28.12 -7.28
C ASP A 687 -18.07 -29.01 -7.53
#